data_AF-A0A4U7JAX8-F1
#
_entry.id   AF-A0A4U7JAX8-F1
#
_cell.length_a   1.000
_cell.length_b   1.000
_cell.length_c   1.000
_cell.angle_alpha   90.00
_cell.angle_beta   90.00
_cell.angle_gamma   90.00
#
_symmetry.space_group_name_H-M   'P 1'
#
loop_
_entity.id
_entity.type
_entity.pdbx_description
1 polymer ?
#
loop_
_entity_poly.entity_id
_entity_poly.type
_entity_poly.pdbx_seq_one_letter_code
_entity_poly.pdbx_strand_id
1 'polypeptide(L)'
;MGFFNEFLSKNRNNLKNDKKEETEKSELERIKENQIKENQSEESETKENKSEENQTIENQSEEKQPKGNDFIECYDEQGKKVLIPREEMIKTVLPNQFKNHWNTADALYNDILLALKDEFNKEALDAAKHLVHIDEIKERGYTTLAIAFMANELHGEAEKTLNEYINLFGKSALILTNLARVHYSRDDKEGALELVWESMCLDPNQEYTLQWWMLLDKEIGGKYNYIDLLKRATAIKGSWLPQLYLARYYLEQKDLESAKPLYEYVLNSALDELPVLFIISGDLGNNGYINEIIDIIAPLYDPEKHDIMAGINILHAYLQTGNHVEGQKLINKLMKIERADVRAFLSKLSNDFELMKKGQPKKDNVSEKIEYEIVITDKPVWYYGLKSPEWLLPNELEKGNIGFLTFVDLTNKTEKVTELQPEDDSGRMTRSLPLLLQEIMFFNYNKETRFLLPIAKDIGPAVIKAEYDIKSLSDAARTNDLDLLVTGSITENGNEYEIKVILFESKNKSIQAFDMKLLKEGNNTEFINSLNNIISKIAEISDIQPVEADYYNVPNEDIVYNYLGALGQSLMQSLVDNKVVKFENLWGERNILNWYLNLALSAPENVVLKIILISGLAKSKSYGSEVYKEFQEQVVALISDEQSENSQIKRLVPFVYYLFDMKKEFIAIMDKNSKLN
;
A
#
# COMPACT_ATOMS: atom_id res chain seq x y z
N MET A 1 -8.70 12.31 21.42
CA MET A 1 -9.90 12.87 20.76
C MET A 1 -11.02 11.84 20.48
N GLY A 2 -10.74 10.54 20.31
CA GLY A 2 -11.78 9.52 20.06
C GLY A 2 -12.79 9.29 21.21
N PHE A 3 -12.39 9.49 22.46
CA PHE A 3 -13.25 9.39 23.65
C PHE A 3 -14.46 10.35 23.61
N PHE A 4 -14.29 11.52 23.00
CA PHE A 4 -15.28 12.59 23.06
C PHE A 4 -16.44 12.39 22.06
N ASN A 5 -16.14 11.82 20.88
CA ASN A 5 -17.16 11.53 19.86
C ASN A 5 -18.04 10.31 20.22
N GLU A 6 -17.53 9.38 21.03
CA GLU A 6 -18.23 8.16 21.45
C GLU A 6 -19.25 8.45 22.58
N PHE A 7 -18.96 9.40 23.46
CA PHE A 7 -19.88 9.87 24.52
C PHE A 7 -21.10 10.62 23.93
N LEU A 8 -20.92 11.36 22.83
CA LEU A 8 -22.00 12.08 22.15
C LEU A 8 -22.89 11.17 21.28
N SER A 9 -22.39 10.03 20.79
CA SER A 9 -23.20 9.08 20.01
C SER A 9 -24.24 8.39 20.88
N LYS A 10 -23.89 8.04 22.13
CA LYS A 10 -24.82 7.46 23.13
C LYS A 10 -25.93 8.43 23.55
N ASN A 11 -25.65 9.74 23.60
CA ASN A 11 -26.64 10.75 23.99
C ASN A 11 -27.50 11.32 22.83
N ARG A 12 -27.14 11.10 21.55
CA ARG A 12 -28.01 11.44 20.40
C ARG A 12 -29.26 10.57 20.29
N ASN A 13 -29.23 9.33 20.81
CA ASN A 13 -30.37 8.42 20.73
C ASN A 13 -31.49 8.73 21.74
N ASN A 14 -31.20 9.53 22.77
CA ASN A 14 -32.20 9.93 23.76
C ASN A 14 -32.97 11.23 23.41
N LEU A 15 -32.70 11.85 22.25
CA LEU A 15 -33.37 13.07 21.80
C LEU A 15 -34.20 12.90 20.51
N LYS A 16 -34.41 11.66 20.05
CA LYS A 16 -35.31 11.34 18.91
C LYS A 16 -36.59 10.59 19.28
N ASN A 17 -36.78 10.26 20.55
CA ASN A 17 -38.00 9.59 21.02
C ASN A 17 -38.88 10.56 21.80
N ASP A 18 -39.48 11.52 21.09
CA ASP A 18 -40.80 12.01 21.44
C ASP A 18 -41.44 12.62 20.19
N LYS A 19 -42.56 12.03 19.77
CA LYS A 19 -43.39 12.32 18.58
C LYS A 19 -42.95 11.71 17.24
N LYS A 20 -42.91 10.38 17.15
CA LYS A 20 -43.19 9.69 15.86
C LYS A 20 -43.57 8.20 15.92
N GLU A 21 -44.00 7.66 17.07
CA GLU A 21 -44.28 6.21 17.18
C GLU A 21 -45.76 5.78 17.10
N GLU A 22 -46.73 6.69 16.95
CA GLU A 22 -48.16 6.29 16.95
C GLU A 22 -48.78 6.05 15.56
N THR A 23 -48.05 6.23 14.46
CA THR A 23 -48.65 6.10 13.10
C THR A 23 -48.01 5.04 12.21
N GLU A 24 -46.76 4.64 12.44
CA GLU A 24 -46.05 3.66 11.59
C GLU A 24 -46.26 2.19 12.03
N LYS A 25 -46.71 1.94 13.28
CA LYS A 25 -47.00 0.58 13.76
C LYS A 25 -48.25 -0.05 13.11
N SER A 26 -49.23 0.75 12.67
CA SER A 26 -50.47 0.20 12.07
C SER A 26 -50.36 -0.16 10.58
N GLU A 27 -49.36 0.35 9.86
CA GLU A 27 -49.14 0.04 8.44
C GLU A 27 -48.27 -1.22 8.24
N LEU A 28 -47.28 -1.45 9.10
CA LEU A 28 -46.40 -2.62 9.04
C LEU A 28 -47.09 -3.94 9.44
N GLU A 29 -48.11 -3.90 10.31
CA GLU A 29 -48.92 -5.08 10.64
C GLU A 29 -49.89 -5.46 9.49
N ARG A 30 -50.40 -4.49 8.73
CA ARG A 30 -51.23 -4.73 7.52
C ARG A 30 -50.44 -5.33 6.35
N ILE A 31 -49.15 -5.02 6.23
CA ILE A 31 -48.29 -5.53 5.15
C ILE A 31 -47.87 -6.99 5.42
N LYS A 32 -47.68 -7.37 6.69
CA LYS A 32 -47.33 -8.75 7.08
C LYS A 32 -48.49 -9.74 6.93
N GLU A 33 -49.75 -9.31 7.09
CA GLU A 33 -50.91 -10.19 6.87
C GLU A 33 -51.22 -10.47 5.39
N ASN A 34 -50.77 -9.60 4.47
CA ASN A 34 -51.00 -9.79 3.03
C ASN A 34 -49.92 -10.66 2.35
N GLN A 35 -48.69 -10.71 2.87
CA GLN A 35 -47.62 -11.58 2.33
C GLN A 35 -47.76 -13.06 2.72
N ILE A 36 -48.56 -13.38 3.74
CA ILE A 36 -48.82 -14.77 4.16
C ILE A 36 -49.90 -15.45 3.28
N LYS A 37 -50.65 -14.69 2.47
CA LYS A 37 -51.70 -15.22 1.59
C LYS A 37 -51.27 -15.54 0.15
N GLU A 38 -50.07 -15.13 -0.27
CA GLU A 38 -49.61 -15.32 -1.66
C GLU A 38 -48.66 -16.52 -1.88
N ASN A 39 -48.17 -17.18 -0.83
CA ASN A 39 -47.28 -18.34 -0.96
C ASN A 39 -47.95 -19.71 -0.72
N GLN A 40 -49.29 -19.79 -0.85
CA GLN A 40 -50.05 -21.04 -0.85
C GLN A 40 -50.69 -21.32 -2.21
N SER A 41 -49.89 -21.40 -3.27
CA SER A 41 -50.27 -22.07 -4.51
C SER A 41 -49.07 -22.17 -5.43
N GLU A 42 -48.27 -23.23 -5.30
CA GLU A 42 -47.59 -23.92 -6.41
C GLU A 42 -46.86 -25.15 -5.86
N GLU A 43 -47.52 -26.30 -6.08
CA GLU A 43 -46.96 -27.63 -6.40
C GLU A 43 -45.79 -28.14 -5.54
N SER A 44 -46.01 -28.99 -4.53
CA SER A 44 -46.23 -30.44 -4.66
C SER A 44 -45.42 -31.13 -5.77
N GLU A 45 -44.30 -31.76 -5.43
CA GLU A 45 -44.03 -33.15 -5.85
C GLU A 45 -42.92 -33.82 -5.01
N THR A 46 -43.25 -35.04 -4.58
CA THR A 46 -42.39 -36.19 -4.22
C THR A 46 -41.34 -36.10 -3.11
N LYS A 47 -41.80 -36.51 -1.91
CA LYS A 47 -41.03 -37.30 -0.94
C LYS A 47 -40.48 -38.58 -1.60
N GLU A 48 -39.21 -38.89 -1.38
CA GLU A 48 -38.69 -40.24 -1.05
C GLU A 48 -37.17 -40.22 -0.92
N ASN A 49 -36.64 -40.20 0.31
CA ASN A 49 -35.87 -41.32 0.87
C ASN A 49 -35.16 -40.97 2.17
N LYS A 50 -35.43 -41.84 3.16
CA LYS A 50 -34.50 -42.32 4.19
C LYS A 50 -34.13 -41.37 5.33
N SER A 51 -35.04 -41.41 6.31
CA SER A 51 -34.70 -41.66 7.70
C SER A 51 -33.68 -42.79 7.86
N GLU A 52 -32.56 -42.52 8.52
CA GLU A 52 -31.95 -43.41 9.50
C GLU A 52 -30.99 -42.58 10.37
N GLU A 53 -31.12 -42.80 11.69
CA GLU A 53 -30.12 -42.53 12.73
C GLU A 53 -29.78 -41.06 13.04
N ASN A 54 -30.44 -40.51 14.08
CA ASN A 54 -29.73 -39.96 15.24
C ASN A 54 -30.72 -39.71 16.39
N GLN A 55 -31.05 -40.79 17.12
CA GLN A 55 -31.34 -40.69 18.54
C GLN A 55 -30.03 -40.90 19.29
N THR A 56 -29.33 -39.84 19.66
CA THR A 56 -28.67 -39.76 20.97
C THR A 56 -28.22 -38.34 21.29
N ILE A 57 -28.47 -37.95 22.55
CA ILE A 57 -27.88 -36.83 23.30
C ILE A 57 -28.65 -35.51 23.20
N GLU A 58 -29.70 -35.45 24.02
CA GLU A 58 -30.01 -34.28 24.85
C GLU A 58 -28.76 -33.88 25.65
N ASN A 59 -28.31 -32.64 25.46
CA ASN A 59 -27.88 -31.67 26.48
C ASN A 59 -26.92 -30.67 25.84
N GLN A 60 -27.37 -29.43 25.63
CA GLN A 60 -26.66 -28.23 26.06
C GLN A 60 -27.52 -26.99 25.76
N SER A 61 -28.05 -26.44 26.85
CA SER A 61 -28.22 -25.01 27.14
C SER A 61 -28.41 -24.07 25.95
N GLU A 62 -29.62 -23.53 25.84
CA GLU A 62 -29.89 -22.22 25.27
C GLU A 62 -28.97 -21.17 25.93
N GLU A 63 -27.89 -20.78 25.25
CA GLU A 63 -27.12 -19.60 25.60
C GLU A 63 -27.97 -18.35 25.34
N LYS A 64 -28.52 -17.80 26.42
CA LYS A 64 -28.95 -16.40 26.44
C LYS A 64 -27.73 -15.54 26.14
N GLN A 65 -27.81 -14.74 25.08
CA GLN A 65 -26.84 -13.67 24.86
C GLN A 65 -26.75 -12.78 26.12
N PRO A 66 -25.56 -12.52 26.66
CA PRO A 66 -25.39 -11.70 27.84
C PRO A 66 -25.66 -10.23 27.51
N LYS A 67 -26.36 -9.53 28.42
CA LYS A 67 -26.54 -8.07 28.36
C LYS A 67 -25.17 -7.40 28.52
N GLY A 68 -24.86 -6.40 27.70
CA GLY A 68 -23.53 -5.77 27.55
C GLY A 68 -22.96 -5.00 28.75
N ASN A 69 -23.31 -5.32 30.00
CA ASN A 69 -22.82 -4.66 31.21
C ASN A 69 -21.92 -5.54 32.11
N ASP A 70 -21.74 -6.83 31.83
CA ASP A 70 -21.03 -7.74 32.75
C ASP A 70 -19.53 -7.93 32.43
N PHE A 71 -19.09 -7.54 31.22
CA PHE A 71 -17.73 -7.75 30.72
C PHE A 71 -17.14 -6.49 30.05
N ILE A 72 -15.82 -6.34 30.13
CA ILE A 72 -15.01 -5.32 29.43
C ILE A 72 -14.20 -6.00 28.33
N GLU A 73 -14.18 -5.38 27.14
CA GLU A 73 -13.30 -5.78 26.05
C GLU A 73 -11.91 -5.17 26.24
N CYS A 74 -10.91 -6.03 26.47
CA CYS A 74 -9.50 -5.66 26.54
C CYS A 74 -8.71 -6.32 25.40
N TYR A 75 -7.44 -5.96 25.26
CA TYR A 75 -6.49 -6.63 24.36
C TYR A 75 -5.31 -7.13 25.18
N ASP A 76 -4.85 -8.35 24.92
CA ASP A 76 -3.66 -8.90 25.55
C ASP A 76 -2.36 -8.35 24.94
N GLU A 77 -1.21 -8.77 25.47
CA GLU A 77 0.12 -8.33 25.01
C GLU A 77 0.42 -8.67 23.54
N GLN A 78 -0.38 -9.54 22.92
CA GLN A 78 -0.27 -9.95 21.52
C GLN A 78 -1.30 -9.25 20.63
N GLY A 79 -2.09 -8.32 21.18
CA GLY A 79 -3.13 -7.59 20.48
C GLY A 79 -4.40 -8.41 20.23
N LYS A 80 -4.58 -9.53 20.93
CA LYS A 80 -5.79 -10.36 20.80
C LYS A 80 -6.88 -9.86 21.75
N LYS A 81 -8.10 -9.76 21.21
CA LYS A 81 -9.28 -9.33 21.97
C LYS A 81 -9.64 -10.35 23.07
N VAL A 82 -9.81 -9.89 24.30
CA VAL A 82 -10.20 -10.69 25.48
C VAL A 82 -11.36 -10.00 26.22
N LEU A 83 -12.25 -10.81 26.81
CA LEU A 83 -13.40 -10.33 27.61
C LEU A 83 -13.12 -10.59 29.09
N ILE A 84 -13.08 -9.53 29.90
CA ILE A 84 -12.82 -9.62 31.35
C ILE A 84 -14.09 -9.25 32.12
N PRO A 85 -14.53 -10.04 33.11
CA PRO A 85 -15.65 -9.66 33.97
C PRO A 85 -15.39 -8.31 34.67
N ARG A 86 -16.39 -7.41 34.72
CA ARG A 86 -16.24 -6.10 35.38
C ARG A 86 -15.80 -6.22 36.84
N GLU A 87 -16.28 -7.23 37.57
CA GLU A 87 -15.85 -7.47 38.96
C GLU A 87 -14.36 -7.81 39.07
N GLU A 88 -13.82 -8.59 38.14
CA GLU A 88 -12.40 -8.94 38.10
C GLU A 88 -11.56 -7.71 37.75
N MET A 89 -12.07 -6.87 36.85
CA MET A 89 -11.45 -5.61 36.48
C MET A 89 -11.29 -4.67 37.69
N ILE A 90 -12.33 -4.56 38.52
CA ILE A 90 -12.34 -3.75 39.75
C ILE A 90 -11.44 -4.34 40.84
N LYS A 91 -11.54 -5.65 41.09
CA LYS A 91 -10.85 -6.29 42.24
C LYS A 91 -9.37 -6.51 42.00
N THR A 92 -8.97 -6.75 40.75
CA THR A 92 -7.63 -7.27 40.44
C THR A 92 -6.91 -6.42 39.42
N VAL A 93 -7.50 -6.17 38.25
CA VAL A 93 -6.75 -5.62 37.11
C VAL A 93 -6.46 -4.12 37.30
N LEU A 94 -7.47 -3.28 37.51
CA LEU A 94 -7.28 -1.82 37.70
C LEU A 94 -6.40 -1.49 38.92
N PRO A 95 -6.60 -2.10 40.10
CA PRO A 95 -5.73 -1.81 41.25
C PRO A 95 -4.26 -2.14 40.99
N ASN A 96 -3.98 -3.26 40.32
CA ASN A 96 -2.61 -3.65 39.95
C ASN A 96 -2.03 -2.69 38.91
N GLN A 97 -2.81 -2.32 37.90
CA GLN A 97 -2.41 -1.39 36.85
C GLN A 97 -2.06 -0.01 37.43
N PHE A 98 -2.95 0.59 38.23
CA PHE A 98 -2.67 1.85 38.91
C PHE A 98 -1.47 1.75 39.85
N LYS A 99 -1.31 0.65 40.59
CA LYS A 99 -0.14 0.45 41.46
C LYS A 99 1.16 0.39 40.68
N ASN A 100 1.18 -0.29 39.54
CA ASN A 100 2.37 -0.42 38.69
C ASN A 100 2.76 0.92 38.05
N HIS A 101 1.78 1.72 37.66
CA HIS A 101 2.00 3.03 37.02
C HIS A 101 1.91 4.22 37.98
N TRP A 102 1.80 3.98 39.29
CA TRP A 102 1.46 5.00 40.30
C TRP A 102 2.36 6.23 40.29
N ASN A 103 3.65 6.09 39.96
CA ASN A 103 4.60 7.20 39.94
C ASN A 103 5.06 7.59 38.53
N THR A 104 4.34 7.13 37.50
CA THR A 104 4.64 7.42 36.09
C THR A 104 3.49 8.22 35.50
N ALA A 105 3.61 9.56 35.50
CA ALA A 105 2.50 10.47 35.19
C ALA A 105 1.77 10.14 33.87
N ASP A 106 2.51 9.91 32.77
CA ASP A 106 1.89 9.61 31.47
C ASP A 106 1.13 8.28 31.46
N ALA A 107 1.70 7.24 32.07
CA ALA A 107 1.07 5.93 32.14
C ALA A 107 -0.16 5.97 33.06
N LEU A 108 -0.04 6.61 34.23
CA LEU A 108 -1.15 6.78 35.17
C LEU A 108 -2.30 7.59 34.55
N TYR A 109 -1.99 8.66 33.81
CA TYR A 109 -2.97 9.45 33.08
C TYR A 109 -3.77 8.59 32.09
N ASN A 110 -3.09 7.77 31.29
CA ASN A 110 -3.75 6.88 30.32
C ASN A 110 -4.65 5.85 31.02
N ASP A 111 -4.17 5.24 32.11
CA ASP A 111 -4.96 4.29 32.89
C ASP A 111 -6.23 4.94 33.48
N ILE A 112 -6.10 6.16 34.01
CA ILE A 112 -7.25 6.92 34.55
C ILE A 112 -8.27 7.21 33.44
N LEU A 113 -7.82 7.67 32.26
CA LEU A 113 -8.73 7.94 31.16
C LEU A 113 -9.47 6.69 30.70
N LEU A 114 -8.80 5.54 30.63
CA LEU A 114 -9.43 4.27 30.27
C LEU A 114 -10.45 3.86 31.34
N ALA A 115 -10.09 3.93 32.61
CA ALA A 115 -10.99 3.61 33.71
C ALA A 115 -12.25 4.50 33.72
N LEU A 116 -12.09 5.81 33.50
CA LEU A 116 -13.21 6.75 33.38
C LEU A 116 -14.06 6.47 32.12
N LYS A 117 -13.42 6.06 31.02
CA LYS A 117 -14.13 5.67 29.79
C LYS A 117 -15.03 4.47 30.01
N ASP A 118 -14.54 3.50 30.76
CA ASP A 118 -15.26 2.26 31.05
C ASP A 118 -16.16 2.39 32.29
N GLU A 119 -16.40 3.61 32.78
CA GLU A 119 -17.28 3.95 33.91
C GLU A 119 -16.82 3.41 35.28
N PHE A 120 -15.53 3.12 35.46
CA PHE A 120 -14.90 2.78 36.75
C PHE A 120 -14.52 4.04 37.55
N ASN A 121 -15.52 4.90 37.77
CA ASN A 121 -15.31 6.27 38.23
C ASN A 121 -14.75 6.33 39.66
N LYS A 122 -15.19 5.43 40.55
CA LYS A 122 -14.75 5.41 41.95
C LYS A 122 -13.30 4.95 42.06
N GLU A 123 -12.95 3.93 41.30
CA GLU A 123 -11.64 3.29 41.28
C GLU A 123 -10.56 4.25 40.74
N ALA A 124 -10.91 5.10 39.78
CA ALA A 124 -10.00 6.08 39.18
C ALA A 124 -9.69 7.29 40.09
N LEU A 125 -10.51 7.56 41.12
CA LEU A 125 -10.48 8.84 41.83
C LEU A 125 -9.18 9.09 42.60
N ASP A 126 -8.68 8.09 43.33
CA ASP A 126 -7.46 8.27 44.12
C ASP A 126 -6.21 8.35 43.24
N ALA A 127 -6.19 7.63 42.13
CA ALA A 127 -5.17 7.77 41.10
C ALA A 127 -5.18 9.20 40.50
N ALA A 128 -6.36 9.75 40.21
CA ALA A 128 -6.48 11.12 39.69
C ALA A 128 -6.02 12.19 40.69
N LYS A 129 -6.28 12.01 41.99
CA LYS A 129 -5.75 12.90 43.03
C LYS A 129 -4.22 12.86 43.07
N HIS A 130 -3.65 11.67 43.01
CA HIS A 130 -2.20 11.49 43.01
C HIS A 130 -1.54 12.09 41.77
N LEU A 131 -2.18 11.95 40.60
CA LEU A 131 -1.69 12.51 39.33
C LEU A 131 -1.42 14.02 39.43
N VAL A 132 -2.29 14.80 40.08
CA VAL A 132 -2.10 16.26 40.26
C VAL A 132 -0.76 16.60 40.93
N HIS A 133 -0.31 15.76 41.86
CA HIS A 133 0.93 15.97 42.59
C HIS A 133 2.16 15.60 41.77
N ILE A 134 2.11 14.48 41.02
CA ILE A 134 3.28 13.95 40.30
C ILE A 134 3.43 14.48 38.87
N ASP A 135 2.34 14.94 38.24
CA ASP A 135 2.35 15.37 36.85
C ASP A 135 3.00 16.75 36.70
N GLU A 136 3.99 16.87 35.82
CA GLU A 136 4.62 18.14 35.49
C GLU A 136 3.68 19.03 34.66
N ILE A 137 2.77 18.42 33.89
CA ILE A 137 1.74 19.13 33.13
C ILE A 137 0.56 19.39 34.06
N LYS A 138 0.65 20.47 34.84
CA LYS A 138 -0.36 20.82 35.85
C LYS A 138 -1.77 20.93 35.26
N GLU A 139 -1.92 21.48 34.06
CA GLU A 139 -3.22 21.57 33.40
C GLU A 139 -3.87 20.18 33.19
N ARG A 140 -3.08 19.18 32.78
CA ARG A 140 -3.51 17.80 32.57
C ARG A 140 -3.92 17.14 33.89
N GLY A 141 -3.10 17.25 34.91
CA GLY A 141 -3.41 16.70 36.24
C GLY A 141 -4.71 17.27 36.81
N TYR A 142 -4.83 18.61 36.89
CA TYR A 142 -6.01 19.27 37.47
C TYR A 142 -7.28 19.01 36.65
N THR A 143 -7.20 19.03 35.32
CA THR A 143 -8.32 18.69 34.44
C THR A 143 -8.77 17.25 34.66
N THR A 144 -7.84 16.30 34.74
CA THR A 144 -8.14 14.88 34.94
C THR A 144 -8.82 14.62 36.27
N LEU A 145 -8.34 15.26 37.35
CA LEU A 145 -8.98 15.19 38.67
C LEU A 145 -10.39 15.79 38.65
N ALA A 146 -10.59 16.95 38.01
CA ALA A 146 -11.90 17.56 37.89
C ALA A 146 -12.89 16.65 37.11
N ILE A 147 -12.43 15.99 36.04
CA ILE A 147 -13.24 15.01 35.31
C ILE A 147 -13.60 13.81 36.20
N ALA A 148 -12.64 13.29 36.97
CA ALA A 148 -12.90 12.20 37.92
C ALA A 148 -13.92 12.63 39.00
N PHE A 149 -13.83 13.84 39.53
CA PHE A 149 -14.83 14.37 40.45
C PHE A 149 -16.22 14.50 39.81
N MET A 150 -16.32 15.05 38.59
CA MET A 150 -17.59 15.14 37.86
C MET A 150 -18.21 13.75 37.60
N ALA A 151 -17.39 12.76 37.23
CA ALA A 151 -17.85 11.38 36.98
C ALA A 151 -18.37 10.67 38.26
N ASN A 152 -18.00 11.19 39.43
CA ASN A 152 -18.51 10.76 40.73
C ASN A 152 -19.61 11.69 41.29
N GLU A 153 -20.17 12.59 40.47
CA GLU A 153 -21.18 13.59 40.87
C GLU A 153 -20.70 14.57 41.97
N LEU A 154 -19.37 14.68 42.16
CA LEU A 154 -18.73 15.56 43.14
C LEU A 154 -18.46 16.95 42.53
N HIS A 155 -19.51 17.61 42.06
CA HIS A 155 -19.40 18.87 41.30
C HIS A 155 -18.71 19.99 42.08
N GLY A 156 -18.93 20.11 43.39
CA GLY A 156 -18.28 21.13 44.21
C GLY A 156 -16.76 20.95 44.32
N GLU A 157 -16.27 19.71 44.40
CA GLU A 157 -14.83 19.41 44.44
C GLU A 157 -14.20 19.62 43.05
N ALA A 158 -14.92 19.28 41.98
CA ALA A 158 -14.48 19.57 40.61
C ALA A 158 -14.30 21.09 40.39
N GLU A 159 -15.29 21.90 40.78
CA GLU A 159 -15.23 23.36 40.69
C GLU A 159 -14.07 23.94 41.51
N LYS A 160 -13.92 23.49 42.76
CA LYS A 160 -12.83 23.93 43.63
C LYS A 160 -11.47 23.60 43.03
N THR A 161 -11.30 22.40 42.48
CA THR A 161 -10.07 21.94 41.84
C THR A 161 -9.71 22.83 40.64
N LEU A 162 -10.67 23.12 39.76
CA LEU A 162 -10.43 23.95 38.58
C LEU A 162 -10.16 25.41 38.96
N ASN A 163 -10.86 25.96 39.96
CA ASN A 163 -10.59 27.30 40.48
C ASN A 163 -9.24 27.39 41.19
N GLU A 164 -8.79 26.33 41.86
CA GLU A 164 -7.44 26.25 42.42
C GLU A 164 -6.38 26.36 41.32
N TYR A 165 -6.55 25.62 40.21
CA TYR A 165 -5.67 25.77 39.05
C TYR A 165 -5.66 27.21 38.54
N ILE A 166 -6.83 27.83 38.35
CA ILE A 166 -6.94 29.21 37.85
C ILE A 166 -6.20 30.18 38.77
N ASN A 167 -6.31 30.02 40.09
CA ASN A 167 -5.64 30.87 41.06
C ASN A 167 -4.12 30.69 41.06
N LEU A 168 -3.62 29.48 40.82
CA LEU A 168 -2.19 29.17 40.86
C LEU A 168 -1.47 29.45 39.53
N PHE A 169 -2.13 29.20 38.40
CA PHE A 169 -1.51 29.15 37.07
C PHE A 169 -2.18 30.08 36.04
N GLY A 170 -3.32 30.68 36.38
CA GLY A 170 -4.11 31.51 35.47
C GLY A 170 -5.16 30.72 34.69
N LYS A 171 -6.00 31.44 33.94
CA LYS A 171 -7.03 30.83 33.10
C LYS A 171 -6.41 30.19 31.86
N SER A 172 -6.93 29.01 31.52
CA SER A 172 -6.65 28.34 30.25
C SER A 172 -7.95 27.85 29.62
N ALA A 173 -7.96 27.66 28.30
CA ALA A 173 -9.17 27.21 27.60
C ALA A 173 -9.66 25.86 28.11
N LEU A 174 -8.78 24.87 28.26
CA LEU A 174 -9.18 23.52 28.71
C LEU A 174 -9.81 23.55 30.12
N ILE A 175 -9.26 24.36 31.02
CA ILE A 175 -9.77 24.49 32.39
C ILE A 175 -11.12 25.19 32.42
N LEU A 176 -11.29 26.29 31.65
CA LEU A 176 -12.56 26.99 31.54
C LEU A 176 -13.65 26.11 30.90
N THR A 177 -13.31 25.32 29.88
CA THR A 177 -14.23 24.34 29.27
C THR A 177 -14.69 23.32 30.30
N ASN A 178 -13.79 22.79 31.14
CA ASN A 178 -14.18 21.84 32.17
C ASN A 178 -14.94 22.51 33.32
N LEU A 179 -14.66 23.77 33.64
CA LEU A 179 -15.41 24.52 34.66
C LEU A 179 -16.83 24.78 34.18
N ALA A 180 -17.00 25.14 32.91
CA ALA A 180 -18.32 25.25 32.30
C ALA A 180 -19.11 23.95 32.38
N ARG A 181 -18.45 22.79 32.22
CA ARG A 181 -19.12 21.48 32.36
C ARG A 181 -19.65 21.27 33.77
N VAL A 182 -18.91 21.72 34.79
CA VAL A 182 -19.37 21.69 36.18
C VAL A 182 -20.60 22.58 36.37
N HIS A 183 -20.60 23.81 35.84
CA HIS A 183 -21.77 24.70 35.89
C HIS A 183 -22.98 24.09 35.19
N TYR A 184 -22.78 23.53 34.00
CA TYR A 184 -23.83 22.85 33.24
C TYR A 184 -24.42 21.66 34.01
N SER A 185 -23.58 20.83 34.65
CA SER A 185 -24.05 19.72 35.50
C SER A 185 -24.85 20.18 36.73
N ARG A 186 -24.70 21.43 37.14
CA ARG A 186 -25.45 22.07 38.24
C ARG A 186 -26.68 22.85 37.75
N ASP A 187 -27.07 22.67 36.48
CA ASP A 187 -28.17 23.36 35.80
C ASP A 187 -27.94 24.88 35.62
N ASP A 188 -26.71 25.37 35.82
CA ASP A 188 -26.30 26.75 35.49
C ASP A 188 -25.84 26.85 34.03
N LYS A 189 -26.82 26.80 33.11
CA LYS A 189 -26.57 26.82 31.66
C LYS A 189 -26.09 28.17 31.14
N GLU A 190 -26.54 29.27 31.76
CA GLU A 190 -26.10 30.63 31.39
C GLU A 190 -24.64 30.84 31.79
N GLY A 191 -24.25 30.50 33.03
CA GLY A 191 -22.86 30.58 33.47
C GLY A 191 -21.94 29.63 32.69
N ALA A 192 -22.44 28.44 32.34
CA ALA A 192 -21.71 27.54 31.44
C ALA A 192 -21.47 28.19 30.06
N LEU A 193 -22.46 28.87 29.47
CA LEU A 193 -22.30 29.50 28.15
C LEU A 193 -21.25 30.62 28.18
N GLU A 194 -21.24 31.43 29.24
CA GLU A 194 -20.23 32.49 29.42
C GLU A 194 -18.82 31.92 29.54
N LEU A 195 -18.63 30.86 30.33
CA LEU A 195 -17.35 30.19 30.51
C LEU A 195 -16.85 29.51 29.22
N VAL A 196 -17.74 28.89 28.45
CA VAL A 196 -17.40 28.32 27.14
C VAL A 196 -16.98 29.42 26.16
N TRP A 197 -17.67 30.57 26.15
CA TRP A 197 -17.26 31.69 25.30
C TRP A 197 -15.90 32.27 25.70
N GLU A 198 -15.64 32.41 27.01
CA GLU A 198 -14.33 32.85 27.51
C GLU A 198 -13.24 31.85 27.13
N SER A 199 -13.51 30.55 27.24
CA SER A 199 -12.61 29.47 26.80
C SER A 199 -12.25 29.60 25.32
N MET A 200 -13.25 29.79 24.45
CA MET A 200 -13.01 29.99 23.01
C MET A 200 -12.21 31.25 22.69
N CYS A 201 -12.33 32.31 23.49
CA CYS A 201 -11.52 33.51 23.32
C CYS A 201 -10.04 33.27 23.66
N LEU A 202 -9.73 32.26 24.47
CA LEU A 202 -8.36 31.83 24.77
C LEU A 202 -7.83 30.83 23.73
N ASP A 203 -8.65 29.88 23.31
CA ASP A 203 -8.32 28.90 22.26
C ASP A 203 -9.56 28.61 21.39
N PRO A 204 -9.70 29.29 20.23
CA PRO A 204 -10.85 29.12 19.36
C PRO A 204 -10.82 27.82 18.55
N ASN A 205 -9.73 27.03 18.63
CA ASN A 205 -9.49 25.90 17.75
C ASN A 205 -9.78 24.54 18.40
N GLN A 206 -10.48 24.55 19.53
CA GLN A 206 -10.97 23.34 20.20
C GLN A 206 -12.33 22.93 19.62
N GLU A 207 -12.34 21.88 18.80
CA GLU A 207 -13.54 21.40 18.09
C GLU A 207 -14.71 21.11 19.04
N TYR A 208 -14.44 20.41 20.13
CA TYR A 208 -15.47 20.11 21.12
C TYR A 208 -16.08 21.40 21.70
N THR A 209 -15.24 22.33 22.13
CA THR A 209 -15.67 23.58 22.77
C THR A 209 -16.53 24.42 21.80
N LEU A 210 -16.12 24.53 20.53
CA LEU A 210 -16.88 25.23 19.49
C LEU A 210 -18.26 24.60 19.26
N GLN A 211 -18.33 23.27 19.08
CA GLN A 211 -19.59 22.58 18.85
C GLN A 211 -20.52 22.67 20.08
N TRP A 212 -19.95 22.54 21.28
CA TRP A 212 -20.71 22.59 22.51
C TRP A 212 -21.26 24.00 22.77
N TRP A 213 -20.48 25.05 22.50
CA TRP A 213 -20.95 26.43 22.58
C TRP A 213 -22.21 26.68 21.74
N MET A 214 -22.21 26.20 20.49
CA MET A 214 -23.37 26.36 19.59
C MET A 214 -24.59 25.57 20.06
N LEU A 215 -24.39 24.38 20.60
CA LEU A 215 -25.47 23.57 21.16
C LEU A 215 -26.09 24.24 22.39
N LEU A 216 -25.25 24.76 23.27
CA LEU A 216 -25.66 25.40 24.51
C LEU A 216 -26.41 26.71 24.26
N ASP A 217 -25.95 27.54 23.33
CA ASP A 217 -26.66 28.76 22.91
C ASP A 217 -28.08 28.43 22.41
N LYS A 218 -28.21 27.36 21.59
CA LYS A 218 -29.51 26.89 21.11
C LYS A 218 -30.41 26.39 22.25
N GLU A 219 -29.85 25.66 23.21
CA GLU A 219 -30.60 25.08 24.32
C GLU A 219 -31.23 26.15 25.22
N ILE A 220 -30.51 27.26 25.47
CA ILE A 220 -31.00 28.36 26.32
C ILE A 220 -31.88 29.38 25.57
N GLY A 221 -32.28 29.08 24.32
CA GLY A 221 -33.15 29.94 23.51
C GLY A 221 -32.41 31.15 22.92
N GLY A 222 -31.13 30.98 22.58
CA GLY A 222 -30.28 31.99 21.98
C GLY A 222 -30.88 32.70 20.76
N LYS A 223 -30.46 33.95 20.54
CA LYS A 223 -31.02 34.85 19.52
C LYS A 223 -30.39 34.68 18.14
N TYR A 224 -29.28 33.97 18.05
CA TYR A 224 -28.46 33.84 16.85
C TYR A 224 -28.75 32.53 16.13
N ASN A 225 -28.76 32.55 14.80
CA ASN A 225 -28.73 31.30 14.03
C ASN A 225 -27.30 30.75 13.99
N TYR A 226 -27.15 29.51 13.53
CA TYR A 226 -25.87 28.80 13.41
C TYR A 226 -24.77 29.62 12.71
N ILE A 227 -25.13 30.41 11.68
CA ILE A 227 -24.18 31.20 10.90
C ILE A 227 -23.73 32.45 11.64
N ASP A 228 -24.62 33.12 12.36
CA ASP A 228 -24.26 34.28 13.17
C ASP A 228 -23.29 33.87 14.30
N LEU A 229 -23.49 32.68 14.88
CA LEU A 229 -22.57 32.10 15.87
C LEU A 229 -21.20 31.81 15.25
N LEU A 230 -21.15 31.15 14.08
CA LEU A 230 -19.88 30.91 13.37
C LEU A 230 -19.15 32.20 13.04
N LYS A 231 -19.84 33.19 12.48
CA LYS A 231 -19.25 34.51 12.18
C LYS A 231 -18.68 35.18 13.43
N ARG A 232 -19.39 35.10 14.55
CA ARG A 232 -18.90 35.59 15.83
C ARG A 232 -17.63 34.86 16.27
N ALA A 233 -17.58 33.53 16.13
CA ALA A 233 -16.39 32.74 16.46
C ALA A 233 -15.21 33.04 15.52
N THR A 234 -15.45 33.30 14.23
CA THR A 234 -14.40 33.66 13.26
C THR A 234 -13.74 35.02 13.53
N ALA A 235 -14.37 35.88 14.33
CA ALA A 235 -13.81 37.17 14.72
C ALA A 235 -12.76 37.05 15.85
N ILE A 236 -12.60 35.87 16.45
CA ILE A 236 -11.58 35.61 17.47
C ILE A 236 -10.22 35.51 16.77
N LYS A 237 -9.20 36.20 17.30
CA LYS A 237 -7.85 36.18 16.71
C LYS A 237 -7.29 34.74 16.71
N GLY A 238 -6.79 34.28 15.56
CA GLY A 238 -6.19 32.95 15.42
C GLY A 238 -7.18 31.80 15.25
N SER A 239 -8.47 32.09 15.01
CA SER A 239 -9.54 31.10 14.88
C SER A 239 -9.55 30.39 13.53
N TRP A 240 -8.60 29.51 13.25
CA TRP A 240 -8.61 28.75 11.99
C TRP A 240 -9.74 27.72 11.94
N LEU A 241 -10.11 27.07 13.05
CA LEU A 241 -11.16 26.04 13.03
C LEU A 241 -12.56 26.62 12.77
N PRO A 242 -13.00 27.71 13.42
CA PRO A 242 -14.27 28.35 13.07
C PRO A 242 -14.32 28.81 11.60
N GLN A 243 -13.19 29.24 11.03
CA GLN A 243 -13.09 29.62 9.62
C GLN A 243 -13.35 28.42 8.71
N LEU A 244 -12.78 27.24 9.02
CA LEU A 244 -13.06 25.99 8.29
C LEU A 244 -14.54 25.60 8.35
N TYR A 245 -15.17 25.69 9.52
CA TYR A 245 -16.60 25.38 9.68
C TYR A 245 -17.50 26.33 8.87
N LEU A 246 -17.16 27.63 8.84
CA LEU A 246 -17.88 28.61 8.04
C LEU A 246 -17.66 28.40 6.53
N ALA A 247 -16.43 28.05 6.12
CA ALA A 247 -16.12 27.72 4.73
C ALA A 247 -16.88 26.48 4.26
N ARG A 248 -16.93 25.42 5.08
CA ARG A 248 -17.72 24.22 4.80
C ARG A 248 -19.19 24.54 4.58
N TYR A 249 -19.78 25.38 5.43
CA TYR A 249 -21.16 25.82 5.24
C TYR A 249 -21.36 26.49 3.87
N TYR A 250 -20.46 27.41 3.47
CA TYR A 250 -20.55 28.05 2.16
C TYR A 250 -20.41 27.04 1.00
N LEU A 251 -19.49 26.07 1.11
CA LEU A 251 -19.36 25.00 0.11
C LEU A 251 -20.62 24.13 -0.01
N GLU A 252 -21.26 23.78 1.12
CA GLU A 252 -22.52 23.03 1.12
C GLU A 252 -23.65 23.78 0.40
N GLN A 253 -23.60 25.12 0.41
CA GLN A 253 -24.50 25.99 -0.37
C GLN A 253 -24.04 26.24 -1.81
N LYS A 254 -22.97 25.58 -2.26
CA LYS A 254 -22.30 25.79 -3.55
C LYS A 254 -21.75 27.20 -3.77
N ASP A 255 -21.45 27.91 -2.68
CA ASP A 255 -20.85 29.24 -2.68
C ASP A 255 -19.34 29.17 -2.45
N LEU A 256 -18.61 28.76 -3.51
CA LEU A 256 -17.16 28.68 -3.49
C LEU A 256 -16.50 30.05 -3.27
N GLU A 257 -17.10 31.13 -3.79
CA GLU A 257 -16.53 32.47 -3.73
C GLU A 257 -16.49 33.01 -2.30
N SER A 258 -17.49 32.69 -1.48
CA SER A 258 -17.46 33.00 -0.04
C SER A 258 -16.53 32.09 0.76
N ALA A 259 -16.32 30.84 0.33
CA ALA A 259 -15.46 29.89 1.03
C ALA A 259 -13.95 30.19 0.83
N LYS A 260 -13.54 30.60 -0.38
CA LYS A 260 -12.12 30.82 -0.74
C LYS A 260 -11.36 31.76 0.22
N PRO A 261 -11.85 32.97 0.54
CA PRO A 261 -11.14 33.88 1.45
C PRO A 261 -10.92 33.29 2.85
N LEU A 262 -11.82 32.42 3.31
CA LEU A 262 -11.71 31.75 4.62
C LEU A 262 -10.59 30.70 4.57
N TYR A 263 -10.52 29.91 3.49
CA TYR A 263 -9.40 28.98 3.29
C TYR A 263 -8.06 29.69 3.12
N GLU A 264 -8.01 30.80 2.37
CA GLU A 264 -6.78 31.61 2.26
C GLU A 264 -6.31 32.12 3.63
N TYR A 265 -7.24 32.59 4.48
CA TYR A 265 -6.89 32.97 5.85
C TYR A 265 -6.31 31.79 6.64
N VAL A 266 -6.95 30.61 6.58
CA VAL A 266 -6.50 29.41 7.29
C VAL A 266 -5.14 28.95 6.80
N LEU A 267 -4.94 28.85 5.49
CA LEU A 267 -3.66 28.44 4.88
C LEU A 267 -2.54 29.43 5.20
N ASN A 268 -2.82 30.73 5.33
CA ASN A 268 -1.80 31.70 5.72
C ASN A 268 -1.45 31.68 7.21
N SER A 269 -2.34 31.20 8.07
CA SER A 269 -2.19 31.30 9.53
C SER A 269 -1.93 29.96 10.24
N ALA A 270 -2.27 28.84 9.60
CA ALA A 270 -2.30 27.52 10.22
C ALA A 270 -1.99 26.38 9.22
N LEU A 271 -1.20 26.63 8.17
CA LEU A 271 -0.88 25.61 7.14
C LEU A 271 -0.36 24.30 7.74
N ASP A 272 0.63 24.40 8.62
CA ASP A 272 1.35 23.25 9.19
C ASP A 272 0.58 22.58 10.35
N GLU A 273 -0.62 23.08 10.70
CA GLU A 273 -1.49 22.38 11.64
C GLU A 273 -2.00 21.09 10.98
N LEU A 274 -1.64 19.94 11.56
CA LEU A 274 -1.86 18.61 10.94
C LEU A 274 -3.24 18.39 10.29
N PRO A 275 -4.39 18.76 10.91
CA PRO A 275 -5.69 18.50 10.29
C PRO A 275 -6.07 19.48 9.18
N VAL A 276 -5.40 20.63 9.02
CA VAL A 276 -5.86 21.72 8.17
C VAL A 276 -5.93 21.33 6.69
N LEU A 277 -4.84 20.85 6.10
CA LEU A 277 -4.85 20.45 4.69
C LEU A 277 -5.78 19.26 4.43
N PHE A 278 -5.90 18.34 5.39
CA PHE A 278 -6.83 17.22 5.31
C PHE A 278 -8.29 17.69 5.30
N ILE A 279 -8.67 18.60 6.20
CA ILE A 279 -10.03 19.15 6.26
C ILE A 279 -10.35 19.92 4.98
N ILE A 280 -9.49 20.84 4.55
CA ILE A 280 -9.78 21.67 3.37
C ILE A 280 -9.91 20.81 2.11
N SER A 281 -8.97 19.87 1.89
CA SER A 281 -9.04 18.96 0.74
C SER A 281 -10.27 18.05 0.79
N GLY A 282 -10.65 17.56 1.98
CA GLY A 282 -11.86 16.76 2.17
C GLY A 282 -13.15 17.56 1.88
N ASP A 283 -13.24 18.79 2.38
CA ASP A 283 -14.39 19.66 2.20
C ASP A 283 -14.60 20.07 0.73
N LEU A 284 -13.51 20.38 0.03
CA LEU A 284 -13.52 20.63 -1.42
C LEU A 284 -13.95 19.39 -2.20
N GLY A 285 -13.37 18.22 -1.88
CA GLY A 285 -13.67 16.95 -2.55
C GLY A 285 -15.12 16.52 -2.39
N ASN A 286 -15.64 16.55 -1.15
CA ASN A 286 -17.04 16.21 -0.84
C ASN A 286 -18.05 17.13 -1.56
N ASN A 287 -17.63 18.33 -1.95
CA ASN A 287 -18.48 19.29 -2.65
C ASN A 287 -18.26 19.36 -4.17
N GLY A 288 -17.34 18.55 -4.72
CA GLY A 288 -17.07 18.45 -6.16
C GLY A 288 -16.09 19.50 -6.71
N TYR A 289 -15.39 20.23 -5.84
CA TYR A 289 -14.41 21.25 -6.20
C TYR A 289 -13.02 20.63 -6.37
N ILE A 290 -12.89 19.75 -7.35
CA ILE A 290 -11.71 18.90 -7.54
C ILE A 290 -10.51 19.68 -8.06
N ASN A 291 -10.75 20.64 -8.98
CA ASN A 291 -9.68 21.48 -9.51
C ASN A 291 -9.08 22.36 -8.41
N GLU A 292 -9.91 22.82 -7.47
CA GLU A 292 -9.49 23.64 -6.35
C GLU A 292 -8.55 22.88 -5.38
N ILE A 293 -8.72 21.56 -5.23
CA ILE A 293 -7.74 20.74 -4.48
C ILE A 293 -6.37 20.83 -5.14
N ILE A 294 -6.31 20.74 -6.48
CA ILE A 294 -5.06 20.80 -7.23
C ILE A 294 -4.46 22.21 -7.18
N ASP A 295 -5.28 23.24 -7.36
CA ASP A 295 -4.79 24.62 -7.46
C ASP A 295 -4.37 25.20 -6.11
N ILE A 296 -5.07 24.84 -5.03
CA ILE A 296 -4.88 25.44 -3.70
C ILE A 296 -4.03 24.54 -2.80
N ILE A 297 -4.29 23.23 -2.78
CA ILE A 297 -3.71 22.33 -1.77
C ILE A 297 -2.43 21.66 -2.27
N ALA A 298 -2.40 21.16 -3.50
CA ALA A 298 -1.25 20.45 -4.03
C ALA A 298 0.08 21.24 -4.00
N PRO A 299 0.13 22.57 -4.26
CA PRO A 299 1.38 23.34 -4.21
C PRO A 299 1.92 23.55 -2.80
N LEU A 300 1.05 23.45 -1.78
CA LEU A 300 1.39 23.68 -0.38
C LEU A 300 1.70 22.38 0.37
N TYR A 301 1.29 21.24 -0.20
CA TYR A 301 1.46 19.94 0.43
C TYR A 301 2.92 19.50 0.47
N ASP A 302 3.37 19.20 1.68
CA ASP A 302 4.68 18.65 2.01
C ASP A 302 4.49 17.35 2.79
N PRO A 303 4.83 16.18 2.23
CA PRO A 303 4.64 14.89 2.88
C PRO A 303 5.45 14.69 4.17
N GLU A 304 6.52 15.47 4.39
CA GLU A 304 7.30 15.38 5.64
C GLU A 304 6.68 16.15 6.80
N LYS A 305 5.77 17.09 6.51
CA LYS A 305 5.13 17.97 7.50
C LYS A 305 3.65 17.69 7.71
N HIS A 306 2.96 17.32 6.64
CA HIS A 306 1.51 17.26 6.61
C HIS A 306 0.97 15.82 6.63
N ASP A 307 -0.28 15.69 7.05
CA ASP A 307 -0.95 14.39 7.10
C ASP A 307 -1.04 13.74 5.70
N ILE A 308 -0.70 12.45 5.63
CA ILE A 308 -0.72 11.65 4.40
C ILE A 308 -2.10 11.62 3.73
N MET A 309 -3.18 11.76 4.50
CA MET A 309 -4.55 11.75 4.00
C MET A 309 -4.83 12.95 3.09
N ALA A 310 -4.18 14.11 3.32
CA ALA A 310 -4.25 15.24 2.39
C ALA A 310 -3.58 14.89 1.04
N GLY A 311 -2.43 14.21 1.09
CA GLY A 311 -1.75 13.66 -0.09
C GLY A 311 -2.63 12.69 -0.88
N ILE A 312 -3.36 11.81 -0.19
CA ILE A 312 -4.32 10.88 -0.80
C ILE A 312 -5.48 11.63 -1.48
N ASN A 313 -6.02 12.68 -0.86
CA ASN A 313 -7.05 13.51 -1.48
C ASN A 313 -6.54 14.20 -2.76
N ILE A 314 -5.29 14.68 -2.77
CA ILE A 314 -4.65 15.23 -3.97
C ILE A 314 -4.50 14.17 -5.06
N LEU A 315 -4.09 12.94 -4.71
CA LEU A 315 -3.98 11.84 -5.67
C LEU A 315 -5.33 11.51 -6.31
N HIS A 316 -6.41 11.47 -5.53
CA HIS A 316 -7.75 11.31 -6.10
C HIS A 316 -8.12 12.45 -7.04
N ALA A 317 -7.78 13.70 -6.70
CA ALA A 317 -8.03 14.84 -7.57
C ALA A 317 -7.25 14.71 -8.90
N TYR A 318 -5.99 14.30 -8.87
CA TYR A 318 -5.21 14.01 -10.07
C TYR A 318 -5.81 12.87 -10.90
N LEU A 319 -6.31 11.82 -10.25
CA LEU A 319 -6.95 10.71 -10.95
C LEU A 319 -8.25 11.16 -11.65
N GLN A 320 -9.08 11.95 -10.98
CA GLN A 320 -10.33 12.44 -11.56
C GLN A 320 -10.12 13.46 -12.69
N THR A 321 -9.02 14.22 -12.66
CA THR A 321 -8.70 15.24 -13.68
C THR A 321 -7.83 14.71 -14.82
N GLY A 322 -7.39 13.45 -14.77
CA GLY A 322 -6.55 12.85 -15.80
C GLY A 322 -5.06 13.22 -15.70
N ASN A 323 -4.62 13.85 -14.61
CA ASN A 323 -3.27 14.34 -14.41
C ASN A 323 -2.32 13.26 -13.87
N HIS A 324 -2.04 12.25 -14.71
CA HIS A 324 -1.22 11.10 -14.32
C HIS A 324 0.25 11.47 -14.02
N VAL A 325 0.80 12.51 -14.65
CA VAL A 325 2.21 12.91 -14.47
C VAL A 325 2.44 13.42 -13.05
N GLU A 326 1.62 14.36 -12.57
CA GLU A 326 1.76 14.87 -11.20
C GLU A 326 1.29 13.84 -10.17
N GLY A 327 0.29 13.02 -10.51
CA GLY A 327 -0.14 11.87 -9.70
C GLY A 327 0.99 10.88 -9.41
N GLN A 328 1.74 10.47 -10.44
CA GLN A 328 2.88 9.56 -10.29
C GLN A 328 4.03 10.19 -9.49
N LYS A 329 4.32 11.48 -9.69
CA LYS A 329 5.32 12.19 -8.88
C LYS A 329 4.94 12.19 -7.40
N LEU A 330 3.68 12.48 -7.08
CA LEU A 330 3.21 12.50 -5.69
C LEU A 330 3.21 11.09 -5.07
N ILE A 331 2.78 10.07 -5.81
CA ILE A 331 2.87 8.67 -5.36
C ILE A 331 4.31 8.28 -5.00
N ASN A 332 5.28 8.62 -5.84
CA ASN A 332 6.69 8.30 -5.56
C ASN A 332 7.19 8.98 -4.28
N LYS A 333 6.65 10.16 -3.92
CA LYS A 333 6.95 10.82 -2.65
C LYS A 333 6.27 10.11 -1.47
N LEU A 334 4.99 9.77 -1.59
CA LEU A 334 4.22 9.14 -0.50
C LEU A 334 4.70 7.71 -0.21
N MET A 335 5.10 6.95 -1.23
CA MET A 335 5.63 5.58 -1.05
C MET A 335 6.92 5.55 -0.22
N LYS A 336 7.72 6.62 -0.24
CA LYS A 336 8.95 6.76 0.55
C LYS A 336 8.71 6.99 2.06
N ILE A 337 7.49 7.29 2.47
CA ILE A 337 7.13 7.46 3.90
C ILE A 337 6.98 6.09 4.59
N GLU A 338 6.89 5.00 3.83
CA GLU A 338 6.88 3.62 4.33
C GLU A 338 5.76 3.29 5.33
N ARG A 339 4.64 4.03 5.28
CA ARG A 339 3.45 3.75 6.08
C ARG A 339 2.73 2.48 5.62
N ALA A 340 2.79 1.44 6.47
CA ALA A 340 2.20 0.13 6.19
C ALA A 340 0.67 0.19 5.96
N ASP A 341 -0.04 1.02 6.71
CA ASP A 341 -1.51 1.10 6.69
C ASP A 341 -2.09 1.65 5.38
N VAL A 342 -1.31 2.44 4.62
CA VAL A 342 -1.73 2.99 3.32
C VAL A 342 -1.01 2.41 2.11
N ARG A 343 0.03 1.57 2.31
CA ARG A 343 0.89 1.07 1.22
C ARG A 343 0.11 0.35 0.12
N ALA A 344 -0.80 -0.55 0.49
CA ALA A 344 -1.63 -1.29 -0.47
C ALA A 344 -2.51 -0.34 -1.31
N PHE A 345 -3.01 0.72 -0.68
CA PHE A 345 -3.84 1.71 -1.32
C PHE A 345 -3.05 2.58 -2.31
N LEU A 346 -1.86 3.03 -1.93
CA LEU A 346 -0.95 3.77 -2.82
C LEU A 346 -0.51 2.93 -4.02
N SER A 347 -0.25 1.63 -3.82
CA SER A 347 0.04 0.69 -4.92
C SER A 347 -1.12 0.57 -5.91
N LYS A 348 -2.37 0.54 -5.42
CA LYS A 348 -3.55 0.54 -6.29
C LYS A 348 -3.62 1.83 -7.12
N LEU A 349 -3.49 3.00 -6.49
CA LEU A 349 -3.50 4.28 -7.20
C LEU A 349 -2.36 4.39 -8.23
N SER A 350 -1.18 3.86 -7.92
CA SER A 350 -0.09 3.74 -8.89
C SER A 350 -0.52 3.00 -10.15
N ASN A 351 -1.20 1.86 -10.01
CA ASN A 351 -1.68 1.09 -11.15
C ASN A 351 -2.76 1.86 -11.93
N ASP A 352 -3.65 2.58 -11.24
CA ASP A 352 -4.69 3.38 -11.89
C ASP A 352 -4.07 4.49 -12.77
N PHE A 353 -2.99 5.14 -12.33
CA PHE A 353 -2.27 6.13 -13.15
C PHE A 353 -1.55 5.50 -14.34
N GLU A 354 -0.99 4.29 -14.20
CA GLU A 354 -0.41 3.55 -15.33
C GLU A 354 -1.47 3.19 -16.39
N LEU A 355 -2.65 2.73 -15.95
CA LEU A 355 -3.78 2.44 -16.84
C LEU A 355 -4.27 3.70 -17.56
N MET A 356 -4.30 4.83 -16.86
CA MET A 356 -4.65 6.12 -17.45
C MET A 356 -3.65 6.55 -18.52
N LYS A 357 -2.35 6.40 -18.25
CA LYS A 357 -1.28 6.61 -19.24
C LYS A 357 -1.48 5.73 -20.49
N LYS A 358 -1.93 4.48 -20.32
CA LYS A 358 -2.23 3.54 -21.43
C LYS A 358 -3.47 3.93 -22.24
N GLY A 359 -4.51 4.44 -21.56
CA GLY A 359 -5.79 4.81 -22.18
C GLY A 359 -5.77 6.15 -22.94
N GLN A 360 -4.72 6.96 -22.78
CA GLN A 360 -4.57 8.18 -23.58
C GLN A 360 -4.23 7.80 -25.03
N PRO A 361 -5.00 8.26 -26.04
CA PRO A 361 -4.64 8.04 -27.42
C PRO A 361 -3.24 8.61 -27.64
N LYS A 362 -2.29 7.76 -28.03
CA LYS A 362 -1.01 8.25 -28.56
C LYS A 362 -1.40 9.28 -29.62
N LYS A 363 -0.94 10.53 -29.49
CA LYS A 363 -1.07 11.49 -30.58
C LYS A 363 -0.53 10.77 -31.80
N ASP A 364 -1.40 10.51 -32.78
CA ASP A 364 -1.04 9.88 -34.04
C ASP A 364 -0.02 10.80 -34.72
N ASN A 365 1.26 10.62 -34.38
CA ASN A 365 2.34 11.07 -35.21
C ASN A 365 2.36 10.11 -36.40
N VAL A 366 1.53 10.49 -37.38
CA VAL A 366 1.77 10.39 -38.82
C VAL A 366 2.75 9.29 -39.21
N SER A 367 2.23 8.12 -39.60
CA SER A 367 2.86 7.18 -40.55
C SER A 367 4.40 7.08 -40.53
N GLU A 368 5.03 7.02 -39.36
CA GLU A 368 6.45 6.73 -39.29
C GLU A 368 6.62 5.25 -39.58
N LYS A 369 7.40 4.95 -40.63
CA LYS A 369 7.74 3.57 -40.99
C LYS A 369 8.49 2.97 -39.79
N ILE A 370 7.87 2.00 -39.10
CA ILE A 370 8.50 1.32 -37.96
C ILE A 370 9.78 0.64 -38.46
N GLU A 371 10.92 1.07 -37.90
CA GLU A 371 12.22 0.44 -38.15
C GLU A 371 12.36 -0.78 -37.25
N TYR A 372 12.74 -1.91 -37.85
CA TYR A 372 13.02 -3.15 -37.14
C TYR A 372 14.50 -3.46 -37.21
N GLU A 373 15.05 -3.89 -36.09
CA GLU A 373 16.43 -4.36 -35.99
C GLU A 373 16.53 -5.62 -35.11
N ILE A 374 17.65 -6.33 -35.24
CA ILE A 374 17.97 -7.46 -34.36
C ILE A 374 19.00 -6.96 -33.36
N VAL A 375 18.61 -6.93 -32.09
CA VAL A 375 19.55 -6.73 -30.98
C VAL A 375 20.10 -8.10 -30.59
N ILE A 376 21.39 -8.14 -30.28
CA ILE A 376 22.07 -9.37 -29.84
C ILE A 376 22.54 -9.16 -28.41
N THR A 377 22.25 -10.13 -27.54
CA THR A 377 22.85 -10.21 -26.20
C THR A 377 23.63 -11.52 -26.06
N ASP A 378 24.84 -11.43 -25.53
CA ASP A 378 25.78 -12.55 -25.40
C ASP A 378 26.07 -12.92 -23.93
N LYS A 379 25.62 -12.09 -22.99
CA LYS A 379 25.63 -12.33 -21.54
C LYS A 379 24.20 -12.44 -20.97
N PRO A 380 24.03 -13.08 -19.79
CA PRO A 380 22.80 -13.06 -19.01
C PRO A 380 22.24 -11.65 -18.84
N VAL A 381 20.92 -11.46 -18.93
CA VAL A 381 20.33 -10.12 -19.07
C VAL A 381 20.46 -9.25 -17.83
N TRP A 382 20.59 -9.87 -16.66
CA TRP A 382 20.88 -9.20 -15.40
C TRP A 382 22.33 -8.67 -15.31
N TYR A 383 23.25 -9.06 -16.20
CA TYR A 383 24.61 -8.53 -16.24
C TYR A 383 24.65 -7.03 -16.59
N TYR A 384 23.81 -6.59 -17.54
CA TYR A 384 23.90 -5.25 -18.15
C TYR A 384 23.59 -4.08 -17.20
N GLY A 385 22.96 -4.32 -16.04
CA GLY A 385 22.71 -3.27 -15.03
C GLY A 385 23.88 -3.01 -14.07
N LEU A 386 24.89 -3.89 -14.06
CA LEU A 386 25.88 -3.97 -12.98
C LEU A 386 27.27 -3.40 -13.34
N LYS A 387 27.36 -2.60 -14.42
CA LYS A 387 28.59 -1.93 -14.88
C LYS A 387 29.74 -2.91 -15.16
N SER A 388 29.45 -3.97 -15.94
CA SER A 388 30.41 -4.97 -16.42
C SER A 388 31.10 -5.82 -15.33
N PRO A 389 30.34 -6.59 -14.54
CA PRO A 389 30.88 -7.43 -13.47
C PRO A 389 31.45 -8.74 -14.02
N GLU A 390 32.60 -8.72 -14.70
CA GLU A 390 33.22 -9.94 -15.29
C GLU A 390 33.42 -11.08 -14.28
N TRP A 391 33.63 -10.74 -13.01
CA TRP A 391 33.79 -11.70 -11.92
C TRP A 391 32.50 -12.47 -11.56
N LEU A 392 31.34 -12.08 -12.09
CA LEU A 392 30.08 -12.85 -12.02
C LEU A 392 29.96 -13.85 -13.19
N LEU A 393 30.91 -13.89 -14.11
CA LEU A 393 30.87 -14.80 -15.25
C LEU A 393 31.86 -15.95 -15.02
N PRO A 394 31.65 -17.13 -15.64
CA PRO A 394 32.65 -18.19 -15.63
C PRO A 394 33.98 -17.71 -16.23
N ASN A 395 35.10 -18.14 -15.65
CA ASN A 395 36.45 -17.69 -16.03
C ASN A 395 36.90 -18.19 -17.42
N GLU A 396 36.43 -19.36 -17.85
CA GLU A 396 36.82 -20.00 -19.10
C GLU A 396 35.56 -20.31 -19.91
N LEU A 397 35.24 -19.44 -20.87
CA LEU A 397 34.14 -19.64 -21.81
C LEU A 397 34.68 -20.16 -23.14
N GLU A 398 34.12 -21.27 -23.60
CA GLU A 398 34.38 -21.75 -24.96
C GLU A 398 33.49 -21.00 -25.94
N LYS A 399 34.07 -20.53 -27.06
CA LYS A 399 33.30 -19.92 -28.14
C LYS A 399 32.20 -20.89 -28.58
N GLY A 400 30.96 -20.44 -28.52
CA GLY A 400 29.82 -21.22 -28.97
C GLY A 400 29.23 -20.67 -30.26
N ASN A 401 28.73 -21.61 -31.07
CA ASN A 401 27.94 -21.34 -32.26
C ASN A 401 26.45 -21.68 -31.99
N ILE A 402 26.02 -21.56 -30.74
CA ILE A 402 24.64 -21.79 -30.30
C ILE A 402 23.94 -20.44 -30.20
N GLY A 403 22.82 -20.29 -30.91
CA GLY A 403 21.99 -19.11 -30.82
C GLY A 403 20.59 -19.42 -30.33
N PHE A 404 19.99 -18.47 -29.63
CA PHE A 404 18.63 -18.50 -29.13
C PHE A 404 17.84 -17.38 -29.79
N LEU A 405 16.89 -17.71 -30.64
CA LEU A 405 15.98 -16.76 -31.27
C LEU A 405 14.67 -16.72 -30.48
N THR A 406 14.12 -15.52 -30.28
CA THR A 406 12.81 -15.35 -29.64
C THR A 406 11.75 -16.25 -30.25
N PHE A 407 10.93 -16.83 -29.39
CA PHE A 407 9.81 -17.67 -29.80
C PHE A 407 8.73 -16.78 -30.43
N VAL A 408 7.77 -17.44 -31.07
CA VAL A 408 6.58 -16.79 -31.65
C VAL A 408 5.39 -16.96 -30.70
N ASP A 409 4.47 -16.00 -30.68
CA ASP A 409 3.23 -16.10 -29.91
C ASP A 409 2.08 -16.51 -30.84
N LEU A 410 1.55 -17.72 -30.63
CA LEU A 410 0.45 -18.28 -31.43
C LEU A 410 -0.91 -18.20 -30.73
N THR A 411 -1.00 -17.54 -29.56
CA THR A 411 -2.24 -17.37 -28.79
C THR A 411 -3.36 -16.75 -29.63
N ASN A 412 -3.04 -15.68 -30.36
CA ASN A 412 -3.95 -15.00 -31.29
C ASN A 412 -3.39 -15.05 -32.71
N LYS A 413 -3.26 -16.26 -33.26
CA LYS A 413 -2.62 -16.53 -34.55
C LYS A 413 -3.15 -15.66 -35.69
N THR A 414 -2.25 -15.04 -36.46
CA THR A 414 -2.56 -14.34 -37.72
C THR A 414 -1.96 -15.10 -38.91
N GLU A 415 -2.50 -14.90 -40.11
CA GLU A 415 -2.01 -15.60 -41.32
C GLU A 415 -0.67 -15.06 -41.85
N LYS A 416 -0.18 -13.89 -41.38
CA LYS A 416 1.06 -13.25 -41.85
C LYS A 416 1.92 -12.71 -40.71
N VAL A 417 3.24 -12.94 -40.83
CA VAL A 417 4.33 -12.44 -39.96
C VAL A 417 4.37 -10.88 -39.86
N THR A 418 3.61 -10.16 -40.69
CA THR A 418 3.72 -8.70 -40.88
C THR A 418 3.02 -7.85 -39.82
N GLU A 419 2.24 -8.44 -38.90
CA GLU A 419 1.58 -7.70 -37.82
C GLU A 419 2.41 -7.77 -36.54
N LEU A 420 3.46 -6.96 -36.52
CA LEU A 420 4.27 -6.73 -35.33
C LEU A 420 3.48 -5.84 -34.37
N GLN A 421 3.15 -6.37 -33.19
CA GLN A 421 2.36 -5.67 -32.18
C GLN A 421 3.22 -5.32 -30.94
N PRO A 422 2.88 -4.25 -30.21
CA PRO A 422 3.45 -3.98 -28.89
C PRO A 422 3.26 -5.17 -27.94
N GLU A 423 4.21 -5.37 -27.04
CA GLU A 423 4.23 -6.47 -26.06
C GLU A 423 2.98 -6.52 -25.17
N ASP A 424 2.44 -7.74 -25.00
CA ASP A 424 1.47 -8.15 -24.00
C ASP A 424 2.06 -9.25 -23.08
N ASP A 425 1.29 -9.75 -22.11
CA ASP A 425 1.79 -10.71 -21.11
C ASP A 425 2.25 -12.03 -21.74
N SER A 426 1.53 -12.54 -22.76
CA SER A 426 1.96 -13.70 -23.54
C SER A 426 3.22 -13.37 -24.35
N GLY A 427 3.26 -12.23 -25.03
CA GLY A 427 4.40 -11.74 -25.79
C GLY A 427 5.70 -11.68 -24.98
N ARG A 428 5.65 -11.34 -23.68
CA ARG A 428 6.81 -11.36 -22.79
C ARG A 428 7.43 -12.76 -22.66
N MET A 429 6.59 -13.80 -22.56
CA MET A 429 7.04 -15.19 -22.37
C MET A 429 7.80 -15.74 -23.59
N THR A 430 7.63 -15.14 -24.78
CA THR A 430 8.35 -15.55 -26.01
C THR A 430 9.87 -15.43 -25.90
N ARG A 431 10.37 -14.67 -24.91
CA ARG A 431 11.79 -14.35 -24.73
C ARG A 431 12.36 -15.04 -23.51
N SER A 432 11.53 -15.25 -22.50
CA SER A 432 11.96 -15.75 -21.18
C SER A 432 12.63 -17.12 -21.24
N LEU A 433 12.07 -18.09 -21.96
CA LEU A 433 12.66 -19.42 -22.05
C LEU A 433 13.97 -19.44 -22.86
N PRO A 434 14.07 -18.81 -24.04
CA PRO A 434 15.36 -18.57 -24.72
C PRO A 434 16.44 -17.96 -23.81
N LEU A 435 16.07 -16.96 -22.99
CA LEU A 435 16.99 -16.32 -22.06
C LEU A 435 17.44 -17.28 -20.96
N LEU A 436 16.52 -18.07 -20.38
CA LEU A 436 16.88 -19.09 -19.40
C LEU A 436 17.85 -20.13 -19.99
N LEU A 437 17.59 -20.61 -21.20
CA LEU A 437 18.49 -21.55 -21.88
C LEU A 437 19.86 -20.93 -22.14
N GLN A 438 19.93 -19.65 -22.50
CA GLN A 438 21.19 -18.91 -22.59
C GLN A 438 21.93 -18.91 -21.25
N GLU A 439 21.27 -18.62 -20.12
CA GLU A 439 21.92 -18.65 -18.80
C GLU A 439 22.45 -20.05 -18.45
N ILE A 440 21.68 -21.10 -18.72
CA ILE A 440 22.08 -22.48 -18.45
C ILE A 440 23.29 -22.89 -19.30
N MET A 441 23.31 -22.56 -20.60
CA MET A 441 24.49 -22.84 -21.44
C MET A 441 25.72 -22.07 -20.96
N PHE A 442 25.51 -20.85 -20.46
CA PHE A 442 26.59 -20.00 -19.98
C PHE A 442 27.22 -20.57 -18.70
N PHE A 443 26.41 -20.94 -17.70
CA PHE A 443 26.91 -21.35 -16.37
C PHE A 443 27.10 -22.84 -16.20
N ASN A 444 26.25 -23.69 -16.79
CA ASN A 444 26.31 -25.14 -16.62
C ASN A 444 27.06 -25.85 -17.75
N TYR A 445 27.48 -25.13 -18.79
CA TYR A 445 28.26 -25.71 -19.91
C TYR A 445 29.45 -24.85 -20.34
N ASN A 446 29.70 -23.68 -19.72
CA ASN A 446 30.78 -22.75 -20.07
C ASN A 446 30.81 -22.38 -21.56
N LYS A 447 29.63 -22.16 -22.18
CA LYS A 447 29.52 -21.81 -23.61
C LYS A 447 29.10 -20.38 -23.82
N GLU A 448 29.81 -19.67 -24.69
CA GLU A 448 29.29 -18.41 -25.25
C GLU A 448 28.07 -18.70 -26.12
N THR A 449 27.04 -17.86 -26.01
CA THR A 449 25.81 -18.01 -26.79
C THR A 449 25.33 -16.66 -27.28
N ARG A 450 24.47 -16.64 -28.29
CA ARG A 450 23.87 -15.40 -28.81
C ARG A 450 22.36 -15.46 -28.69
N PHE A 451 21.77 -14.53 -27.95
CA PHE A 451 20.33 -14.33 -27.96
C PHE A 451 19.98 -13.28 -29.02
N LEU A 452 19.15 -13.66 -29.98
CA LEU A 452 18.75 -12.86 -31.13
C LEU A 452 17.36 -12.29 -30.88
N LEU A 453 17.28 -10.96 -30.85
CA LEU A 453 16.11 -10.23 -30.41
C LEU A 453 15.56 -9.29 -31.49
N PRO A 454 14.49 -9.65 -32.19
CA PRO A 454 13.75 -8.72 -33.01
C PRO A 454 13.12 -7.62 -32.14
N ILE A 455 13.37 -6.37 -32.51
CA ILE A 455 12.79 -5.20 -31.87
C ILE A 455 12.20 -4.22 -32.88
N ALA A 456 11.14 -3.53 -32.48
CA ALA A 456 10.68 -2.29 -33.09
C ALA A 456 11.40 -1.14 -32.37
N LYS A 457 12.29 -0.46 -33.08
CA LYS A 457 13.12 0.62 -32.51
C LYS A 457 12.28 1.67 -31.80
N ASP A 458 12.76 2.18 -30.68
CA ASP A 458 12.08 3.10 -29.74
C ASP A 458 10.83 2.53 -29.04
N ILE A 459 10.22 1.47 -29.57
CA ILE A 459 8.93 0.93 -29.11
C ILE A 459 9.16 -0.22 -28.13
N GLY A 460 9.90 -1.25 -28.55
CA GLY A 460 10.05 -2.44 -27.74
C GLY A 460 10.31 -3.73 -28.52
N PRO A 461 10.41 -4.83 -27.77
CA PRO A 461 10.11 -6.19 -28.23
C PRO A 461 9.12 -6.30 -29.41
N ALA A 462 9.57 -6.82 -30.55
CA ALA A 462 8.70 -7.17 -31.68
C ALA A 462 8.18 -8.61 -31.52
N VAL A 463 6.86 -8.80 -31.34
CA VAL A 463 6.23 -10.12 -31.16
C VAL A 463 5.75 -10.66 -32.51
N ILE A 464 6.18 -11.86 -32.87
CA ILE A 464 5.84 -12.52 -34.14
C ILE A 464 4.70 -13.52 -33.89
N LYS A 465 3.66 -13.49 -34.72
CA LYS A 465 2.44 -14.31 -34.57
C LYS A 465 2.29 -15.48 -35.54
N ALA A 466 3.39 -15.90 -36.16
CA ALA A 466 3.42 -17.01 -37.11
C ALA A 466 4.73 -17.79 -36.97
N GLU A 467 4.68 -19.10 -37.22
CA GLU A 467 5.86 -19.97 -37.17
C GLU A 467 6.94 -19.52 -38.17
N TYR A 468 8.20 -19.66 -37.77
CA TYR A 468 9.33 -19.44 -38.69
C TYR A 468 9.40 -20.56 -39.73
N ASP A 469 9.60 -20.19 -40.99
CA ASP A 469 9.92 -21.16 -42.03
C ASP A 469 11.41 -21.55 -42.01
N ILE A 470 11.74 -22.68 -42.63
CA ILE A 470 13.12 -23.21 -42.70
C ILE A 470 14.08 -22.19 -43.34
N LYS A 471 13.58 -21.37 -44.27
CA LYS A 471 14.38 -20.35 -44.94
C LYS A 471 14.80 -19.26 -43.95
N SER A 472 13.87 -18.75 -43.16
CA SER A 472 14.12 -17.73 -42.14
C SER A 472 15.08 -18.23 -41.07
N LEU A 473 14.91 -19.48 -40.60
CA LEU A 473 15.84 -20.11 -39.66
C LEU A 473 17.24 -20.27 -40.25
N SER A 474 17.33 -20.72 -41.51
CA SER A 474 18.61 -20.85 -42.24
C SER A 474 19.31 -19.49 -42.39
N ASP A 475 18.56 -18.44 -42.72
CA ASP A 475 19.12 -17.09 -42.88
C ASP A 475 19.57 -16.49 -41.54
N ALA A 476 18.78 -16.67 -40.47
CA ALA A 476 19.16 -16.22 -39.12
C ALA A 476 20.44 -16.92 -38.63
N ALA A 477 20.51 -18.26 -38.80
CA ALA A 477 21.67 -19.02 -38.37
C ALA A 477 22.94 -18.69 -39.19
N ARG A 478 22.81 -18.56 -40.52
CA ARG A 478 23.92 -18.18 -41.40
C ARG A 478 24.44 -16.77 -41.11
N THR A 479 23.54 -15.81 -40.87
CA THR A 479 23.91 -14.40 -40.64
C THR A 479 24.68 -14.23 -39.32
N ASN A 480 24.44 -15.11 -38.35
CA ASN A 480 25.03 -15.02 -37.01
C ASN A 480 26.09 -16.11 -36.73
N ASP A 481 26.52 -16.84 -37.77
CA ASP A 481 27.51 -17.92 -37.71
C ASP A 481 27.17 -18.97 -36.62
N LEU A 482 25.98 -19.55 -36.73
CA LEU A 482 25.44 -20.50 -35.76
C LEU A 482 25.39 -21.92 -36.34
N ASP A 483 25.88 -22.89 -35.58
CA ASP A 483 25.76 -24.32 -35.86
C ASP A 483 24.40 -24.87 -35.38
N LEU A 484 23.88 -24.32 -34.27
CA LEU A 484 22.61 -24.67 -33.68
C LEU A 484 21.81 -23.40 -33.37
N LEU A 485 20.57 -23.33 -33.86
CA LEU A 485 19.61 -22.28 -33.52
C LEU A 485 18.43 -22.88 -32.76
N VAL A 486 18.18 -22.36 -31.57
CA VAL A 486 17.05 -22.75 -30.71
C VAL A 486 15.97 -21.68 -30.77
N THR A 487 14.74 -22.06 -31.08
CA THR A 487 13.57 -21.17 -31.10
C THR A 487 12.31 -21.96 -30.77
N GLY A 488 11.12 -21.44 -31.04
CA GLY A 488 9.89 -22.14 -30.71
C GLY A 488 8.65 -21.29 -30.85
N SER A 489 7.55 -21.81 -30.29
CA SER A 489 6.28 -21.10 -30.15
C SER A 489 5.72 -21.24 -28.75
N ILE A 490 4.91 -20.27 -28.35
CA ILE A 490 4.08 -20.34 -27.15
C ILE A 490 2.61 -20.13 -27.54
N THR A 491 1.70 -20.73 -26.78
CA THR A 491 0.26 -20.51 -26.87
C THR A 491 -0.28 -20.42 -25.44
N GLU A 492 -0.89 -19.30 -25.08
CA GLU A 492 -1.55 -19.15 -23.78
C GLU A 492 -2.91 -19.84 -23.79
N ASN A 493 -3.15 -20.71 -22.80
CA ASN A 493 -4.40 -21.46 -22.65
C ASN A 493 -4.87 -21.40 -21.19
N GLY A 494 -5.64 -20.37 -20.84
CA GLY A 494 -6.14 -20.16 -19.48
C GLY A 494 -5.02 -20.01 -18.45
N ASN A 495 -4.81 -21.03 -17.61
CA ASN A 495 -3.81 -21.04 -16.54
C ASN A 495 -2.45 -21.65 -16.95
N GLU A 496 -2.27 -22.03 -18.21
CA GLU A 496 -1.03 -22.63 -18.69
C GLU A 496 -0.54 -22.02 -20.01
N TYR A 497 0.75 -22.22 -20.29
CA TYR A 497 1.35 -22.00 -21.60
C TYR A 497 1.72 -23.34 -22.21
N GLU A 498 1.22 -23.59 -23.41
CA GLU A 498 1.68 -24.67 -24.29
C GLU A 498 2.88 -24.14 -25.08
N ILE A 499 4.02 -24.81 -24.97
CA ILE A 499 5.28 -24.36 -25.55
C ILE A 499 5.84 -25.45 -26.44
N LYS A 500 6.28 -25.07 -27.64
CA LYS A 500 6.99 -25.95 -28.57
C LYS A 500 8.39 -25.41 -28.77
N VAL A 501 9.41 -26.16 -28.42
CA VAL A 501 10.82 -25.81 -28.62
C VAL A 501 11.34 -26.49 -29.88
N ILE A 502 12.03 -25.72 -30.72
CA ILE A 502 12.59 -26.13 -32.01
C ILE A 502 14.11 -26.02 -31.93
N LEU A 503 14.81 -27.13 -32.19
CA LEU A 503 16.25 -27.18 -32.39
C LEU A 503 16.52 -27.29 -33.89
N PHE A 504 17.14 -26.27 -34.47
CA PHE A 504 17.50 -26.21 -35.89
C PHE A 504 19.02 -26.32 -36.06
N GLU A 505 19.47 -27.41 -36.68
CA GLU A 505 20.90 -27.64 -36.97
C GLU A 505 21.24 -27.09 -38.36
N SER A 506 22.11 -26.08 -38.42
CA SER A 506 22.37 -25.32 -39.65
C SER A 506 23.02 -26.13 -40.77
N LYS A 507 23.90 -27.09 -40.42
CA LYS A 507 24.66 -27.89 -41.38
C LYS A 507 23.78 -28.84 -42.18
N ASN A 508 22.89 -29.56 -41.47
CA ASN A 508 22.04 -30.58 -42.07
C ASN A 508 20.63 -30.06 -42.38
N LYS A 509 20.29 -28.86 -41.91
CA LYS A 509 18.95 -28.27 -41.96
C LYS A 509 17.89 -29.18 -41.33
N SER A 510 18.27 -29.95 -40.32
CA SER A 510 17.38 -30.79 -39.54
C SER A 510 16.66 -29.98 -38.48
N ILE A 511 15.42 -30.38 -38.19
CA ILE A 511 14.59 -29.81 -37.13
C ILE A 511 14.22 -30.93 -36.16
N GLN A 512 14.38 -30.66 -34.87
CA GLN A 512 13.79 -31.45 -33.79
C GLN A 512 12.85 -30.55 -33.01
N ALA A 513 11.68 -31.07 -32.63
CA ALA A 513 10.67 -30.32 -31.90
C ALA A 513 10.29 -31.04 -30.61
N PHE A 514 10.07 -30.26 -29.55
CA PHE A 514 9.72 -30.74 -28.20
C PHE A 514 8.53 -29.94 -27.69
N ASP A 515 7.53 -30.63 -27.16
CA ASP A 515 6.38 -29.98 -26.54
C ASP A 515 6.55 -29.97 -25.01
N MET A 516 6.15 -28.89 -24.38
CA MET A 516 6.22 -28.69 -22.94
C MET A 516 5.07 -27.80 -22.46
N LYS A 517 4.73 -27.92 -21.17
CA LYS A 517 3.67 -27.13 -20.54
C LYS A 517 4.23 -26.37 -19.35
N LEU A 518 3.86 -25.10 -19.22
CA LEU A 518 4.23 -24.24 -18.10
C LEU A 518 2.96 -23.75 -17.41
N LEU A 519 2.77 -24.09 -16.14
CA LEU A 519 1.67 -23.62 -15.31
C LEU A 519 2.00 -22.24 -14.74
N LYS A 520 1.02 -21.32 -14.78
CA LYS A 520 1.13 -19.99 -14.14
C LYS A 520 1.01 -20.07 -12.62
N GLU A 521 0.25 -21.06 -12.14
CA GLU A 521 0.05 -21.35 -10.73
C GLU A 521 0.21 -22.85 -10.48
N GLY A 522 0.83 -23.22 -9.35
CA GLY A 522 1.12 -24.60 -8.99
C GLY A 522 2.56 -25.02 -9.30
N ASN A 523 2.83 -26.32 -9.14
CA ASN A 523 4.16 -26.88 -9.25
C ASN A 523 4.49 -27.29 -10.70
N ASN A 524 5.65 -26.89 -11.19
CA ASN A 524 6.09 -27.08 -12.59
C ASN A 524 7.06 -28.28 -12.78
N THR A 525 6.89 -29.39 -12.06
CA THR A 525 7.78 -30.56 -12.18
C THR A 525 7.88 -31.10 -13.62
N GLU A 526 6.76 -31.20 -14.35
CA GLU A 526 6.75 -31.70 -15.73
C GLU A 526 7.52 -30.75 -16.68
N PHE A 527 7.37 -29.45 -16.50
CA PHE A 527 8.14 -28.43 -17.22
C PHE A 527 9.64 -28.63 -17.00
N ILE A 528 10.08 -28.81 -15.75
CA ILE A 528 11.49 -28.98 -15.41
C ILE A 528 12.06 -30.26 -16.03
N ASN A 529 11.30 -31.36 -16.01
CA ASN A 529 11.72 -32.60 -16.68
C ASN A 529 11.90 -32.41 -18.19
N SER A 530 10.96 -31.74 -18.85
CA SER A 530 11.05 -31.42 -20.28
C SER A 530 12.20 -30.46 -20.60
N LEU A 531 12.42 -29.46 -19.74
CA LEU A 531 13.55 -28.53 -19.85
C LEU A 531 14.89 -29.28 -19.77
N ASN A 532 15.05 -30.18 -18.81
CA ASN A 532 16.26 -30.99 -18.65
C ASN A 532 16.51 -31.90 -19.87
N ASN A 533 15.45 -32.45 -20.47
CA ASN A 533 15.56 -33.24 -21.70
C ASN A 533 16.05 -32.38 -22.88
N ILE A 534 15.49 -31.18 -23.06
CA ILE A 534 15.90 -30.23 -24.09
C ILE A 534 17.37 -29.81 -23.90
N ILE A 535 17.78 -29.49 -22.66
CA ILE A 535 19.16 -29.14 -22.32
C ILE A 535 20.11 -30.29 -22.70
N SER A 536 19.75 -31.53 -22.33
CA SER A 536 20.54 -32.72 -22.66
C SER A 536 20.67 -32.91 -24.18
N LYS A 537 19.60 -32.62 -24.93
CA LYS A 537 19.64 -32.69 -26.39
C LYS A 537 20.49 -31.60 -27.04
N ILE A 538 20.43 -30.37 -26.53
CA ILE A 538 21.32 -29.28 -26.96
C ILE A 538 22.78 -29.68 -26.71
N ALA A 539 23.06 -30.27 -25.55
CA ALA A 539 24.39 -30.73 -25.18
C ALA A 539 24.91 -31.84 -26.12
N GLU A 540 24.06 -32.83 -26.44
CA GLU A 540 24.38 -33.91 -27.38
C GLU A 540 24.66 -33.38 -28.79
N ILE A 541 23.81 -32.50 -29.33
CA ILE A 541 23.97 -31.94 -30.68
C ILE A 541 25.23 -31.08 -30.78
N SER A 542 25.54 -30.34 -29.71
CA SER A 542 26.67 -29.41 -29.69
C SER A 542 27.99 -30.06 -29.25
N ASP A 543 27.96 -31.34 -28.88
CA ASP A 543 29.10 -32.09 -28.32
C ASP A 543 29.76 -31.36 -27.14
N ILE A 544 28.95 -30.98 -26.14
CA ILE A 544 29.38 -30.25 -24.94
C ILE A 544 29.05 -31.04 -23.67
N GLN A 545 29.88 -30.88 -22.65
CA GLN A 545 29.72 -31.57 -21.36
C GLN A 545 29.28 -30.59 -20.27
N PRO A 546 28.45 -31.02 -19.31
CA PRO A 546 28.05 -30.18 -18.20
C PRO A 546 29.24 -29.89 -17.28
N VAL A 547 29.24 -28.70 -16.69
CA VAL A 547 30.16 -28.25 -15.66
C VAL A 547 29.39 -27.86 -14.40
N GLU A 548 30.06 -27.98 -13.26
CA GLU A 548 29.51 -27.51 -11.99
C GLU A 548 29.61 -25.98 -11.92
N ALA A 549 28.48 -25.32 -11.69
CA ALA A 549 28.42 -23.87 -11.55
C ALA A 549 28.71 -23.47 -10.09
N ASP A 550 29.48 -22.39 -9.90
CA ASP A 550 29.89 -21.91 -8.57
C ASP A 550 28.70 -21.47 -7.70
N TYR A 551 27.80 -20.66 -8.26
CA TYR A 551 26.66 -20.09 -7.52
C TYR A 551 25.34 -20.07 -8.31
N TYR A 552 25.39 -20.40 -9.60
CA TYR A 552 24.20 -20.40 -10.45
C TYR A 552 23.45 -21.72 -10.30
N ASN A 553 22.18 -21.62 -9.92
CA ASN A 553 21.27 -22.75 -9.85
C ASN A 553 20.14 -22.55 -10.86
N VAL A 554 19.85 -23.59 -11.64
CA VAL A 554 18.65 -23.61 -12.49
C VAL A 554 17.41 -23.46 -11.59
N PRO A 555 16.45 -22.58 -11.92
CA PRO A 555 15.24 -22.40 -11.12
C PRO A 555 14.46 -23.72 -11.01
N ASN A 556 14.01 -24.04 -9.80
CA ASN A 556 13.22 -25.24 -9.53
C ASN A 556 11.75 -25.08 -9.95
N GLU A 557 10.99 -26.15 -9.80
CA GLU A 557 9.58 -26.28 -10.18
C GLU A 557 8.64 -25.28 -9.49
N ASP A 558 9.02 -24.72 -8.34
CA ASP A 558 8.16 -23.79 -7.59
C ASP A 558 8.38 -22.33 -8.03
N ILE A 559 9.58 -21.97 -8.51
CA ILE A 559 9.92 -20.58 -8.86
C ILE A 559 10.07 -20.33 -10.36
N VAL A 560 10.18 -21.36 -11.20
CA VAL A 560 10.55 -21.22 -12.63
C VAL A 560 9.63 -20.30 -13.41
N TYR A 561 8.31 -20.34 -13.19
CA TYR A 561 7.37 -19.43 -13.84
C TYR A 561 7.70 -17.96 -13.53
N ASN A 562 7.94 -17.66 -12.26
CA ASN A 562 8.24 -16.30 -11.81
C ASN A 562 9.64 -15.85 -12.24
N TYR A 563 10.61 -16.77 -12.25
CA TYR A 563 11.96 -16.53 -12.76
C TYR A 563 11.93 -16.15 -14.25
N LEU A 564 11.19 -16.89 -15.07
CA LEU A 564 10.98 -16.57 -16.49
C LEU A 564 10.36 -15.18 -16.67
N GLY A 565 9.34 -14.85 -15.88
CA GLY A 565 8.77 -13.50 -15.84
C GLY A 565 9.83 -12.43 -15.54
N ALA A 566 10.70 -12.69 -14.55
CA ALA A 566 11.76 -11.76 -14.17
C ALA A 566 12.80 -11.53 -15.28
N LEU A 567 13.18 -12.57 -16.03
CA LEU A 567 14.09 -12.45 -17.17
C LEU A 567 13.51 -11.56 -18.28
N GLY A 568 12.24 -11.75 -18.63
CA GLY A 568 11.56 -10.93 -19.64
C GLY A 568 11.50 -9.45 -19.24
N GLN A 569 11.16 -9.18 -17.97
CA GLN A 569 11.16 -7.81 -17.44
C GLN A 569 12.57 -7.20 -17.39
N SER A 570 13.57 -8.01 -17.00
CA SER A 570 14.96 -7.55 -16.89
C SER A 570 15.54 -7.21 -18.27
N LEU A 571 15.12 -7.93 -19.32
CA LEU A 571 15.40 -7.59 -20.70
C LEU A 571 14.79 -6.24 -21.10
N MET A 572 13.50 -6.03 -20.82
CA MET A 572 12.85 -4.75 -21.13
C MET A 572 13.55 -3.57 -20.44
N GLN A 573 13.90 -3.69 -19.16
CA GLN A 573 14.70 -2.68 -18.46
C GLN A 573 16.07 -2.48 -19.11
N SER A 574 16.75 -3.54 -19.56
CA SER A 574 18.04 -3.42 -20.25
C SER A 574 17.91 -2.66 -21.57
N LEU A 575 16.84 -2.89 -22.34
CA LEU A 575 16.60 -2.18 -23.60
C LEU A 575 16.35 -0.67 -23.36
N VAL A 576 15.64 -0.34 -22.28
CA VAL A 576 15.39 1.04 -21.87
C VAL A 576 16.67 1.71 -21.39
N ASP A 577 17.45 1.06 -20.53
CA ASP A 577 18.72 1.56 -20.02
C ASP A 577 19.72 1.84 -21.15
N ASN A 578 19.72 1.00 -22.19
CA ASN A 578 20.57 1.17 -23.38
C ASN A 578 19.96 2.08 -24.46
N LYS A 579 18.83 2.76 -24.18
CA LYS A 579 18.15 3.70 -25.09
C LYS A 579 17.72 3.09 -26.43
N VAL A 580 17.58 1.78 -26.47
CA VAL A 580 17.00 1.03 -27.60
C VAL A 580 15.48 1.19 -27.59
N VAL A 581 14.90 1.29 -26.40
CA VAL A 581 13.47 1.52 -26.14
C VAL A 581 13.32 2.80 -25.33
N LYS A 582 12.31 3.62 -25.65
CA LYS A 582 12.00 4.82 -24.87
C LYS A 582 11.45 4.45 -23.50
N PHE A 583 11.88 5.16 -22.45
CA PHE A 583 11.40 4.96 -21.08
C PHE A 583 9.86 5.06 -20.97
N GLU A 584 9.22 5.88 -21.81
CA GLU A 584 7.76 5.99 -21.87
C GLU A 584 7.05 4.66 -22.16
N ASN A 585 7.73 3.72 -22.84
CA ASN A 585 7.24 2.39 -23.15
C ASN A 585 7.60 1.34 -22.07
N LEU A 586 8.28 1.71 -20.98
CA LEU A 586 8.37 0.88 -19.77
C LEU A 586 7.09 1.05 -18.95
N TRP A 587 6.48 -0.07 -18.58
CA TRP A 587 5.19 -0.08 -17.87
C TRP A 587 5.34 -0.79 -16.54
N GLY A 588 4.68 -0.25 -15.51
CA GLY A 588 4.61 -0.92 -14.21
C GLY A 588 5.96 -1.13 -13.53
N GLU A 589 6.91 -0.19 -13.68
CA GLU A 589 8.27 -0.29 -13.09
C GLU A 589 8.25 -0.67 -11.59
N ARG A 590 7.36 -0.07 -10.80
CA ARG A 590 7.19 -0.41 -9.38
C ARG A 590 6.81 -1.88 -9.18
N ASN A 591 5.94 -2.42 -10.04
CA ASN A 591 5.55 -3.83 -9.98
C ASN A 591 6.71 -4.73 -10.41
N ILE A 592 7.51 -4.33 -11.40
CA ILE A 592 8.72 -5.03 -11.83
C ILE A 592 9.72 -5.15 -10.67
N LEU A 593 10.03 -4.04 -9.99
CA LEU A 593 10.98 -4.04 -8.88
C LEU A 593 10.44 -4.81 -7.66
N ASN A 594 9.14 -4.69 -7.35
CA ASN A 594 8.49 -5.52 -6.33
C ASN A 594 8.53 -7.01 -6.69
N TRP A 595 8.37 -7.36 -7.96
CA TRP A 595 8.47 -8.74 -8.43
C TRP A 595 9.85 -9.33 -8.14
N TYR A 596 10.92 -8.59 -8.43
CA TYR A 596 12.28 -9.02 -8.13
C TYR A 596 12.53 -9.17 -6.62
N LEU A 597 12.04 -8.21 -5.83
CA LEU A 597 12.18 -8.26 -4.37
C LEU A 597 11.46 -9.49 -3.80
N ASN A 598 10.21 -9.71 -4.18
CA ASN A 598 9.42 -10.84 -3.71
C ASN A 598 10.06 -12.18 -4.09
N LEU A 599 10.59 -12.30 -5.31
CA LEU A 599 11.33 -13.49 -5.72
C LEU A 599 12.56 -13.72 -4.85
N ALA A 600 13.39 -12.70 -4.65
CA ALA A 600 14.59 -12.80 -3.82
C ALA A 600 14.28 -13.12 -2.35
N LEU A 601 13.12 -12.68 -1.84
CA LEU A 601 12.64 -13.02 -0.50
C LEU A 601 12.06 -14.45 -0.43
N SER A 602 11.44 -14.95 -1.50
CA SER A 602 10.86 -16.29 -1.53
C SER A 602 11.89 -17.42 -1.63
N ALA A 603 13.08 -17.12 -2.18
CA ALA A 603 14.18 -18.06 -2.34
C ALA A 603 15.51 -17.37 -1.99
N PRO A 604 15.73 -17.04 -0.69
CA PRO A 604 16.87 -16.23 -0.23
C PRO A 604 18.24 -16.87 -0.45
N GLU A 605 18.29 -18.19 -0.64
CA GLU A 605 19.47 -18.96 -1.01
C GLU A 605 19.86 -18.79 -2.49
N ASN A 606 18.94 -18.34 -3.35
CA ASN A 606 19.22 -18.13 -4.76
C ASN A 606 19.92 -16.78 -4.99
N VAL A 607 21.24 -16.84 -5.16
CA VAL A 607 22.11 -15.69 -5.41
C VAL A 607 21.67 -14.90 -6.65
N VAL A 608 21.24 -15.57 -7.72
CA VAL A 608 20.88 -14.91 -8.99
C VAL A 608 19.64 -14.03 -8.84
N LEU A 609 18.66 -14.41 -8.01
CA LEU A 609 17.47 -13.59 -7.76
C LEU A 609 17.83 -12.25 -7.10
N LYS A 610 18.76 -12.26 -6.15
CA LYS A 610 19.30 -11.04 -5.54
C LYS A 610 20.07 -10.19 -6.56
N ILE A 611 20.82 -10.83 -7.47
CA ILE A 611 21.52 -10.15 -8.57
C ILE A 611 20.53 -9.49 -9.54
N ILE A 612 19.45 -10.18 -9.92
CA ILE A 612 18.37 -9.62 -10.77
C ILE A 612 17.76 -8.38 -10.10
N LEU A 613 17.45 -8.44 -8.80
CA LEU A 613 16.95 -7.31 -8.03
C LEU A 613 17.92 -6.11 -8.05
N ILE A 614 19.19 -6.32 -7.70
CA ILE A 614 20.20 -5.26 -7.67
C ILE A 614 20.40 -4.66 -9.06
N SER A 615 20.45 -5.50 -10.09
CA SER A 615 20.56 -5.08 -11.49
C SER A 615 19.36 -4.25 -11.94
N GLY A 616 18.15 -4.66 -11.60
CA GLY A 616 16.92 -3.93 -11.91
C GLY A 616 16.86 -2.55 -11.25
N LEU A 617 17.27 -2.46 -9.99
CA LEU A 617 17.38 -1.18 -9.27
C LEU A 617 18.46 -0.27 -9.88
N ALA A 618 19.58 -0.84 -10.31
CA ALA A 618 20.65 -0.10 -10.98
C ALA A 618 20.22 0.46 -12.34
N LYS A 619 19.48 -0.33 -13.14
CA LYS A 619 18.87 0.13 -14.39
C LYS A 619 17.87 1.27 -14.09
N SER A 620 17.04 1.11 -13.05
CA SER A 620 16.11 2.14 -12.58
C SER A 620 16.76 3.49 -12.29
N LYS A 621 17.87 3.50 -11.53
CA LYS A 621 18.67 4.71 -11.31
C LYS A 621 19.25 5.25 -12.63
N SER A 622 19.74 4.38 -13.50
CA SER A 622 20.47 4.74 -14.72
C SER A 622 19.59 5.45 -15.78
N TYR A 623 18.35 5.01 -15.98
CA TYR A 623 17.39 5.72 -16.85
C TYR A 623 16.66 6.87 -16.14
N GLY A 624 17.04 7.22 -14.90
CA GLY A 624 16.60 8.43 -14.20
C GLY A 624 15.29 8.29 -13.42
N SER A 625 14.83 7.07 -13.13
CA SER A 625 13.66 6.86 -12.28
C SER A 625 14.01 7.04 -10.80
N GLU A 626 13.03 7.47 -10.02
CA GLU A 626 13.13 7.61 -8.56
C GLU A 626 12.53 6.41 -7.81
N VAL A 627 11.89 5.48 -8.52
CA VAL A 627 11.16 4.34 -7.94
C VAL A 627 12.11 3.40 -7.18
N TYR A 628 13.35 3.21 -7.66
CA TYR A 628 14.33 2.35 -6.98
C TYR A 628 14.55 2.74 -5.51
N LYS A 629 14.44 4.04 -5.16
CA LYS A 629 14.67 4.53 -3.80
C LYS A 629 13.64 4.01 -2.80
N GLU A 630 12.44 3.64 -3.26
CA GLU A 630 11.38 3.06 -2.43
C GLU A 630 11.76 1.67 -1.87
N PHE A 631 12.81 1.05 -2.40
CA PHE A 631 13.26 -0.30 -2.05
C PHE A 631 14.50 -0.31 -1.16
N GLN A 632 14.98 0.86 -0.73
CA GLN A 632 16.27 0.98 -0.03
C GLN A 632 16.31 0.14 1.25
N GLU A 633 15.32 0.28 2.13
CA GLU A 633 15.31 -0.40 3.43
C GLU A 633 15.29 -1.93 3.25
N GLN A 634 14.38 -2.44 2.43
CA GLN A 634 14.21 -3.89 2.25
C GLN A 634 15.43 -4.52 1.56
N VAL A 635 16.02 -3.83 0.58
CA VAL A 635 17.21 -4.32 -0.12
C VAL A 635 18.43 -4.28 0.79
N VAL A 636 18.62 -3.21 1.55
CA VAL A 636 19.74 -3.11 2.50
C VAL A 636 19.64 -4.18 3.58
N ALA A 637 18.44 -4.46 4.10
CA ALA A 637 18.22 -5.56 5.03
C ALA A 637 18.58 -6.91 4.38
N LEU A 638 18.02 -7.20 3.20
CA LEU A 638 18.22 -8.46 2.47
C LEU A 638 19.69 -8.77 2.18
N ILE A 639 20.51 -7.77 1.83
CA ILE A 639 21.94 -7.99 1.56
C ILE A 639 22.81 -7.96 2.83
N SER A 640 22.32 -7.34 3.91
CA SER A 640 23.07 -7.26 5.18
C SER A 640 23.00 -8.58 5.95
N ASP A 641 21.94 -9.36 5.75
CA ASP A 641 21.77 -10.69 6.34
C ASP A 641 22.75 -11.73 5.77
N GLU A 642 23.44 -11.42 4.66
CA GLU A 642 24.40 -12.30 4.01
C GLU A 642 25.67 -12.49 4.86
N GLN A 643 25.77 -13.67 5.49
CA GLN A 643 26.85 -14.05 6.42
C GLN A 643 28.11 -14.57 5.70
N SER A 644 27.98 -15.08 4.47
CA SER A 644 29.12 -15.65 3.75
C SER A 644 30.04 -14.57 3.20
N GLU A 645 31.27 -14.49 3.71
CA GLU A 645 32.30 -13.54 3.26
C GLU A 645 32.67 -13.72 1.78
N ASN A 646 32.54 -14.94 1.25
CA ASN A 646 32.88 -15.27 -0.14
C ASN A 646 31.68 -15.18 -1.11
N SER A 647 30.51 -14.76 -0.65
CA SER A 647 29.34 -14.66 -1.54
C SER A 647 29.47 -13.51 -2.54
N GLN A 648 28.92 -13.73 -3.73
CA GLN A 648 28.81 -12.77 -4.82
C GLN A 648 28.00 -11.55 -4.36
N ILE A 649 27.01 -11.76 -3.48
CA ILE A 649 26.20 -10.69 -2.89
C ILE A 649 27.04 -9.80 -1.98
N LYS A 650 27.96 -10.35 -1.17
CA LYS A 650 28.85 -9.54 -0.33
C LYS A 650 29.69 -8.57 -1.16
N ARG A 651 30.17 -9.02 -2.32
CA ARG A 651 30.93 -8.19 -3.27
C ARG A 651 30.09 -7.08 -3.92
N LEU A 652 28.76 -7.25 -3.99
CA LEU A 652 27.82 -6.22 -4.48
C LEU A 652 27.40 -5.20 -3.42
N VAL A 653 27.65 -5.43 -2.12
CA VAL A 653 27.23 -4.49 -1.06
C VAL A 653 27.74 -3.05 -1.27
N PRO A 654 29.03 -2.80 -1.60
CA PRO A 654 29.49 -1.44 -1.91
C PRO A 654 28.73 -0.82 -3.09
N PHE A 655 28.41 -1.61 -4.10
CA PHE A 655 27.63 -1.13 -5.24
C PHE A 655 26.21 -0.74 -4.83
N VAL A 656 25.57 -1.49 -3.93
CA VAL A 656 24.24 -1.15 -3.40
C VAL A 656 24.27 0.13 -2.56
N TYR A 657 25.28 0.32 -1.71
CA TYR A 657 25.42 1.59 -0.97
C TYR A 657 25.66 2.78 -1.89
N TYR A 658 26.45 2.60 -2.94
CA TYR A 658 26.60 3.61 -3.98
C TYR A 658 25.28 3.88 -4.73
N LEU A 659 24.51 2.83 -5.01
CA LEU A 659 23.20 2.93 -5.67
C LEU A 659 22.24 3.81 -4.88
N PHE A 660 22.19 3.67 -3.55
CA PHE A 660 21.33 4.44 -2.65
C PHE A 660 21.97 5.72 -2.09
N ASP A 661 23.12 6.14 -2.60
CA ASP A 661 23.86 7.33 -2.15
C ASP A 661 24.21 7.30 -0.63
N MET A 662 24.35 6.10 -0.06
CA MET A 662 24.73 5.81 1.33
C MET A 662 26.24 5.96 1.55
N LYS A 663 26.72 7.20 1.47
CA LYS A 663 28.16 7.52 1.45
C LYS A 663 28.92 7.06 2.69
N LYS A 664 28.32 7.14 3.88
CA LYS A 664 29.02 6.78 5.13
C LYS A 664 29.28 5.27 5.19
N GLU A 665 28.27 4.50 4.83
CA GLU A 665 28.28 3.04 4.80
C GLU A 665 29.20 2.54 3.69
N PHE A 666 29.16 3.18 2.52
CA PHE A 666 30.09 2.92 1.43
C PHE A 666 31.55 3.10 1.87
N ILE A 667 31.90 4.26 2.44
CA ILE A 667 33.28 4.54 2.91
C ILE A 667 33.69 3.55 3.99
N ALA A 668 32.82 3.27 4.97
CA ALA A 668 33.12 2.35 6.07
C ALA A 668 33.46 0.93 5.58
N ILE A 669 32.77 0.43 4.55
CA ILE A 669 33.10 -0.88 3.95
C ILE A 669 34.40 -0.82 3.15
N MET A 670 34.61 0.22 2.34
CA MET A 670 35.83 0.37 1.56
C MET A 670 37.08 0.47 2.45
N ASP A 671 36.98 1.20 3.57
CA ASP A 671 38.07 1.32 4.55
C ASP A 671 38.37 -0.01 5.24
N LYS A 672 37.36 -0.82 5.59
CA LYS A 672 37.57 -2.17 6.13
C LYS A 672 38.29 -3.07 5.14
N ASN A 673 37.88 -3.04 3.87
CA ASN A 673 38.49 -3.84 2.81
C ASN A 673 39.93 -3.38 2.50
N SER A 674 40.22 -2.08 2.63
CA SER A 674 41.58 -1.53 2.44
C SER A 674 42.58 -1.94 3.54
N LYS A 675 42.09 -2.39 4.71
CA LYS A 675 42.93 -2.89 5.81
C LYS A 675 43.16 -4.42 5.77
N LEU A 676 42.53 -5.10 4.82
CA LEU A 676 42.59 -6.56 4.61
C LEU A 676 43.42 -6.97 3.38
N ASN A 677 43.84 -6.00 2.56
CA ASN A 677 44.86 -6.15 1.52
C ASN A 677 46.18 -5.52 1.99
#